data_AF-A0ABD5NPX5-F1
#
_entry.id   AF-A0ABD5NPX5-F1
#
_cell.length_a   1.000
_cell.length_b   1.000
_cell.length_c   1.000
_cell.angle_alpha   90.00
_cell.angle_beta   90.00
_cell.angle_gamma   90.00
#
_symmetry.space_group_name_H-M   'P 1'
#
loop_
_entity.id
_entity.type
_entity.pdbx_description
1 polymer ?
#
loop_
_entity_poly.entity_id
_entity_poly.type
_entity_poly.pdbx_seq_one_letter_code
_entity_poly.pdbx_strand_id
1 'polypeptide(L)'
;MVRIVLAIAALLVMAPIAGVAGAVTAPAAAGDVGPQGAQSSDIIDTPTENISVWEHTPFTLRADAEAGATTVDNQQLRVQPHGSEQGTQLDYPKLAVYDNESAIPIAFNGSSTHDISQFENKNATVVFGKFTGDSDTNTSALPSTMSAFETFLSSNGIDELNGNVTFAEGGSPTITDTGFSGEFTPAEDGPFGDGVGQYVVFAAVNETSDTAPEMVTDENLTPSGDTVIVGAEALTVQDTNSETTHVDGSEPGDDVTFDADAMVGADGSVHHTIALYHEETFAQSGTLINLTAPLDADFSTDDVSVEPELSGVNGNVTLQNVDWLEGASASTTGSSTDVVSYLGAQSDAAATEEGTLLDGAAVTKVAGNVSEELTVETRGNWTEGDYRWIHVAGTDGGELATDTGTVTIEESGGGGGIPPAPPGGGGDADISLTDTGVSTTSADLGESYEITATYENTGDASGSHVAELTRDGSTVETKVVSLDAGETTTVTFSDSRDSAGTYDYAVDGTSAGSVVVGGEASFAVSDAAVSDTDVDVGDTVTVTATVENTGATDGTYTAELRVDGSVEDTTEITLGAGESGTVTFEYAFADTGTYDVSVGDASAGTVEVSEAGGDGIPGFGPLAALVAMAATLAVARRRAN
;
A
#
# COMPACT_ATOMS: atom_id res chain seq x y z
N MET A 1 1.82 34.54 -19.53
CA MET A 1 1.78 35.32 -18.28
C MET A 1 0.39 35.54 -17.73
N VAL A 2 -0.66 35.43 -18.56
CA VAL A 2 -2.05 35.70 -18.18
C VAL A 2 -2.85 34.40 -17.94
N ARG A 3 -2.30 33.22 -18.22
CA ARG A 3 -3.02 31.94 -18.31
C ARG A 3 -3.15 31.10 -17.02
N ILE A 4 -2.64 31.51 -15.84
CA ILE A 4 -2.00 30.51 -14.94
C ILE A 4 -2.39 30.50 -13.48
N VAL A 5 -2.76 31.65 -12.94
CA VAL A 5 -3.12 31.72 -11.51
C VAL A 5 -4.44 31.01 -11.21
N LEU A 6 -5.32 30.88 -12.21
CA LEU A 6 -6.49 30.02 -12.14
C LEU A 6 -6.14 28.56 -11.91
N ALA A 7 -5.08 28.06 -12.56
CA ALA A 7 -4.65 26.69 -12.38
C ALA A 7 -4.13 26.50 -10.97
N ILE A 8 -3.51 27.50 -10.34
CA ILE A 8 -3.00 27.37 -8.97
C ILE A 8 -4.13 27.51 -7.95
N ALA A 9 -5.07 28.43 -8.08
CA ALA A 9 -6.19 28.50 -7.15
C ALA A 9 -7.09 27.27 -7.25
N ALA A 10 -7.35 26.80 -8.47
CA ALA A 10 -8.08 25.57 -8.72
C ALA A 10 -7.26 24.34 -8.30
N LEU A 11 -5.99 24.18 -8.71
CA LEU A 11 -5.15 23.04 -8.30
C LEU A 11 -4.79 23.08 -6.82
N LEU A 12 -4.62 24.21 -6.15
CA LEU A 12 -4.27 24.23 -4.72
C LEU A 12 -5.47 23.93 -3.84
N VAL A 13 -6.66 24.35 -4.28
CA VAL A 13 -7.91 23.98 -3.62
C VAL A 13 -8.34 22.58 -4.02
N MET A 14 -7.85 22.02 -5.14
CA MET A 14 -8.22 20.69 -5.65
C MET A 14 -7.12 19.61 -5.54
N ALA A 15 -5.90 19.95 -5.14
CA ALA A 15 -4.81 18.98 -4.99
C ALA A 15 -4.88 18.37 -3.60
N PRO A 16 -5.09 17.05 -3.47
CA PRO A 16 -5.06 16.42 -2.17
C PRO A 16 -3.70 16.65 -1.51
N ILE A 17 -3.73 16.83 -0.19
CA ILE A 17 -2.54 16.97 0.68
C ILE A 17 -1.56 15.79 0.47
N ALA A 18 -2.07 14.66 -0.03
CA ALA A 18 -1.39 13.41 -0.32
C ALA A 18 -0.29 13.49 -1.40
N GLY A 19 -0.30 14.49 -2.29
CA GLY A 19 0.71 14.62 -3.34
C GLY A 19 0.62 13.56 -4.45
N VAL A 20 1.07 13.92 -5.65
CA VAL A 20 1.12 13.04 -6.82
C VAL A 20 2.25 12.02 -6.61
N ALA A 21 1.92 10.85 -6.06
CA ALA A 21 2.87 9.74 -5.97
C ALA A 21 3.14 9.19 -7.39
N GLY A 22 4.11 9.76 -8.09
CA GLY A 22 4.68 9.15 -9.30
C GLY A 22 5.02 10.09 -10.46
N ALA A 23 6.06 10.91 -10.34
CA ALA A 23 6.80 11.43 -11.49
C ALA A 23 8.22 11.87 -11.10
N VAL A 24 9.10 10.91 -10.81
CA VAL A 24 10.54 11.21 -10.65
C VAL A 24 11.21 11.26 -12.02
N THR A 25 11.42 12.46 -12.57
CA THR A 25 12.62 12.71 -13.39
C THR A 25 13.07 14.17 -13.27
N ALA A 26 14.23 14.38 -12.63
CA ALA A 26 14.92 15.66 -12.61
C ALA A 26 15.33 16.11 -14.05
N PRO A 27 15.18 17.40 -14.42
CA PRO A 27 15.77 17.90 -15.64
C PRO A 27 17.13 18.59 -15.40
N ALA A 28 17.96 18.47 -16.44
CA ALA A 28 19.30 18.98 -16.55
C ALA A 28 19.36 20.53 -16.60
N ALA A 29 20.44 21.06 -16.04
CA ALA A 29 20.79 22.47 -16.03
C ALA A 29 20.73 23.15 -17.41
N ALA A 30 20.08 24.31 -17.49
CA ALA A 30 20.25 25.26 -18.59
C ALA A 30 20.08 26.72 -18.17
N GLY A 31 21.18 27.49 -18.30
CA GLY A 31 21.20 28.81 -18.95
C GLY A 31 20.48 29.99 -18.29
N ASP A 32 21.23 30.72 -17.47
CA ASP A 32 21.02 32.11 -17.04
C ASP A 32 20.47 33.05 -18.14
N VAL A 33 19.28 33.60 -17.91
CA VAL A 33 18.79 34.84 -18.54
C VAL A 33 18.10 35.70 -17.47
N GLY A 34 18.77 36.79 -17.10
CA GLY A 34 18.34 37.74 -16.07
C GLY A 34 17.04 38.51 -16.36
N PRO A 35 16.50 39.23 -15.35
CA PRO A 35 15.12 39.68 -15.34
C PRO A 35 14.93 40.91 -16.22
N GLN A 36 13.86 40.91 -17.03
CA GLN A 36 13.29 42.14 -17.58
C GLN A 36 11.83 42.26 -17.16
N GLY A 37 11.55 43.37 -16.48
CA GLY A 37 10.33 43.59 -15.72
C GLY A 37 9.04 43.56 -16.53
N ALA A 38 8.02 43.01 -15.89
CA ALA A 38 6.63 43.28 -16.19
C ALA A 38 6.03 44.10 -15.02
N GLN A 39 5.17 45.05 -15.36
CA GLN A 39 4.44 45.88 -14.40
C GLN A 39 3.35 45.01 -13.74
N SER A 40 3.30 44.98 -12.41
CA SER A 40 2.31 44.23 -11.61
C SER A 40 0.92 44.80 -11.82
N SER A 41 0.04 44.04 -12.47
CA SER A 41 -1.37 43.99 -12.10
C SER A 41 -1.57 42.62 -11.47
N ASP A 42 -2.00 42.57 -10.22
CA ASP A 42 -2.18 41.31 -9.47
C ASP A 42 -3.40 40.51 -10.00
N ILE A 43 -4.13 41.07 -10.97
CA ILE A 43 -5.29 40.51 -11.68
C ILE A 43 -4.82 39.91 -13.02
N ILE A 44 -5.28 38.69 -13.30
CA ILE A 44 -4.80 37.85 -14.39
C ILE A 44 -5.98 37.45 -15.28
N ASP A 45 -6.06 37.99 -16.51
CA ASP A 45 -7.15 37.74 -17.47
C ASP A 45 -7.24 36.28 -17.94
N THR A 46 -8.41 35.73 -18.28
CA THR A 46 -8.53 34.35 -18.79
C THR A 46 -8.70 34.28 -20.31
N PRO A 47 -8.68 33.07 -20.91
CA PRO A 47 -9.06 32.87 -22.30
C PRO A 47 -10.56 33.11 -22.60
N THR A 48 -11.44 33.12 -21.59
CA THR A 48 -12.79 33.68 -21.80
C THR A 48 -12.68 35.19 -21.87
N GLU A 49 -13.43 35.81 -22.78
CA GLU A 49 -13.45 37.29 -22.89
C GLU A 49 -13.98 37.99 -21.61
N ASN A 50 -14.38 37.24 -20.56
CA ASN A 50 -15.19 37.73 -19.44
C ASN A 50 -14.76 37.27 -18.02
N ILE A 51 -13.79 36.36 -17.83
CA ILE A 51 -13.26 36.02 -16.48
C ILE A 51 -11.78 36.40 -16.41
N SER A 52 -11.34 36.89 -15.25
CA SER A 52 -9.97 37.03 -14.78
C SER A 52 -9.90 36.51 -13.33
N VAL A 53 -8.71 36.21 -12.81
CA VAL A 53 -8.53 35.73 -11.44
C VAL A 53 -7.39 36.46 -10.77
N TRP A 54 -7.56 36.76 -9.48
CA TRP A 54 -6.58 37.44 -8.68
C TRP A 54 -5.55 36.46 -8.11
N GLU A 55 -4.27 36.87 -8.07
CA GLU A 55 -3.16 36.02 -7.57
C GLU A 55 -3.37 35.46 -6.16
N HIS A 56 -4.07 36.22 -5.30
CA HIS A 56 -4.29 35.82 -3.91
C HIS A 56 -5.61 35.08 -3.66
N THR A 57 -6.35 34.73 -4.72
CA THR A 57 -7.60 33.94 -4.65
C THR A 57 -7.52 32.69 -3.74
N PRO A 58 -6.43 31.90 -3.71
CA PRO A 58 -6.38 30.71 -2.85
C PRO A 58 -6.32 31.02 -1.35
N PHE A 59 -6.10 32.28 -0.93
CA PHE A 59 -5.78 32.63 0.46
C PHE A 59 -6.88 33.44 1.17
N THR A 60 -7.90 33.90 0.44
CA THR A 60 -8.75 35.00 0.91
C THR A 60 -10.17 34.59 1.25
N LEU A 61 -10.68 33.46 0.75
CA LEU A 61 -12.00 32.94 1.08
C LEU A 61 -11.85 31.67 1.92
N ARG A 62 -12.51 31.61 3.08
CA ARG A 62 -12.49 30.45 3.96
C ARG A 62 -13.85 30.12 4.54
N ALA A 63 -14.17 28.84 4.65
CA ALA A 63 -15.23 28.40 5.55
C ALA A 63 -14.69 28.23 6.97
N ASP A 64 -15.54 28.47 7.96
CA ASP A 64 -15.19 28.27 9.37
C ASP A 64 -15.19 26.77 9.69
N ALA A 65 -14.01 26.18 9.81
CA ALA A 65 -13.83 24.76 10.15
C ALA A 65 -14.39 24.38 11.54
N GLU A 66 -14.59 25.35 12.44
CA GLU A 66 -15.22 25.09 13.75
C GLU A 66 -16.73 24.81 13.64
N ALA A 67 -17.34 25.15 12.50
CA ALA A 67 -18.72 24.77 12.17
C ALA A 67 -18.82 23.38 11.53
N GLY A 68 -17.70 22.69 11.32
CA GLY A 68 -17.66 21.32 10.83
C GLY A 68 -18.27 20.33 11.82
N ALA A 69 -18.96 19.33 11.29
CA ALA A 69 -19.47 18.19 12.05
C ALA A 69 -18.33 17.25 12.46
N THR A 70 -17.35 17.08 11.57
CA THR A 70 -16.12 16.33 11.81
C THR A 70 -14.95 17.24 11.48
N THR A 71 -14.14 17.56 12.49
CA THR A 71 -13.02 18.51 12.34
C THR A 71 -11.74 17.93 12.94
N VAL A 72 -10.62 18.10 12.23
CA VAL A 72 -9.28 17.67 12.66
C VAL A 72 -8.25 18.77 12.43
N ASP A 73 -7.18 18.78 13.23
CA ASP A 73 -6.09 19.73 13.04
C ASP A 73 -5.29 19.39 11.76
N ASN A 74 -4.93 20.41 10.99
CA ASN A 74 -4.18 20.25 9.75
C ASN A 74 -2.70 20.54 9.95
N GLN A 75 -1.88 19.98 9.05
CA GLN A 75 -0.49 20.38 8.91
C GLN A 75 -0.34 21.78 8.31
N GLN A 76 0.86 22.35 8.40
CA GLN A 76 1.17 23.65 7.79
C GLN A 76 1.32 23.52 6.28
N LEU A 77 0.30 23.94 5.53
CA LEU A 77 0.36 24.00 4.08
C LEU A 77 1.00 25.32 3.62
N ARG A 78 2.00 25.23 2.73
CA ARG A 78 2.70 26.40 2.18
C ARG A 78 2.81 26.29 0.67
N VAL A 79 2.70 27.40 -0.02
CA VAL A 79 2.86 27.49 -1.48
C VAL A 79 4.04 28.38 -1.79
N GLN A 80 4.98 27.86 -2.57
CA GLN A 80 6.14 28.61 -3.04
C GLN A 80 6.02 28.88 -4.54
N PRO A 81 5.72 30.13 -4.94
CA PRO A 81 5.72 30.52 -6.34
C PRO A 81 7.10 30.36 -7.00
N HIS A 82 7.11 30.10 -8.30
CA HIS A 82 8.35 30.03 -9.08
C HIS A 82 9.19 31.30 -8.96
N GLY A 83 10.48 31.14 -8.67
CA GLY A 83 11.42 32.26 -8.50
C GLY A 83 11.27 33.03 -7.19
N SER A 84 10.35 32.62 -6.30
CA SER A 84 10.30 33.12 -4.93
C SER A 84 11.24 32.33 -4.02
N GLU A 85 11.83 32.99 -3.03
CA GLU A 85 12.71 32.36 -2.03
C GLU A 85 11.93 31.87 -0.79
N GLN A 86 10.65 32.21 -0.67
CA GLN A 86 9.83 31.88 0.50
C GLN A 86 8.42 31.45 0.08
N GLY A 87 7.97 30.34 0.65
CA GLY A 87 6.58 29.92 0.53
C GLY A 87 5.64 30.69 1.46
N THR A 88 4.45 31.02 0.96
CA THR A 88 3.33 31.64 1.66
C THR A 88 2.44 30.57 2.28
N GLN A 89 2.03 30.73 3.53
CA GLN A 89 1.13 29.79 4.20
C GLN A 89 -0.28 29.85 3.61
N LEU A 90 -0.88 28.69 3.38
CA LEU A 90 -2.30 28.55 3.14
C LEU A 90 -3.02 28.53 4.49
N ASP A 91 -4.00 29.41 4.67
CA ASP A 91 -4.75 29.54 5.93
C ASP A 91 -5.77 28.40 6.09
N TYR A 92 -5.29 27.15 6.20
CA TYR A 92 -6.08 25.93 6.50
C TYR A 92 -5.57 25.27 7.79
N PRO A 93 -5.80 25.86 8.97
CA PRO A 93 -5.32 25.29 10.23
C PRO A 93 -6.09 24.02 10.65
N LYS A 94 -7.29 23.81 10.10
CA LYS A 94 -8.17 22.68 10.38
C LYS A 94 -8.82 22.20 9.09
N LEU A 95 -9.14 20.91 9.07
CA LEU A 95 -9.88 20.25 8.01
C LEU A 95 -11.27 19.89 8.53
N ALA A 96 -12.31 20.06 7.72
CA ALA A 96 -13.69 19.90 8.17
C ALA A 96 -14.59 19.21 7.14
N VAL A 97 -15.52 18.40 7.65
CA VAL A 97 -16.71 17.92 6.92
C VAL A 97 -17.94 18.54 7.60
N TYR A 98 -18.83 19.14 6.81
CA TYR A 98 -19.97 19.91 7.29
C TYR A 98 -21.29 19.13 7.18
N ASP A 99 -22.25 19.37 8.08
CA ASP A 99 -23.60 18.82 7.94
C ASP A 99 -24.44 19.63 6.95
N ASN A 100 -25.23 18.94 6.13
CA ASN A 100 -26.08 19.56 5.11
C ASN A 100 -27.18 20.48 5.68
N GLU A 101 -27.70 20.20 6.86
CA GLU A 101 -28.74 21.00 7.55
C GLU A 101 -28.16 22.18 8.35
N SER A 102 -26.83 22.29 8.46
CA SER A 102 -26.15 23.32 9.25
C SER A 102 -25.72 24.51 8.39
N ALA A 103 -25.81 25.71 8.96
CA ALA A 103 -25.24 26.90 8.33
C ALA A 103 -23.71 26.87 8.45
N ILE A 104 -23.03 26.96 7.31
CA ILE A 104 -21.58 27.00 7.15
C ILE A 104 -21.16 28.47 7.04
N PRO A 105 -20.52 29.07 8.06
CA PRO A 105 -20.01 30.43 7.97
C PRO A 105 -18.85 30.50 6.97
N ILE A 106 -18.89 31.51 6.10
CA ILE A 106 -17.86 31.73 5.08
C ILE A 106 -17.40 33.19 5.17
N ALA A 107 -16.09 33.40 5.16
CA ALA A 107 -15.50 34.71 5.25
C ALA A 107 -14.49 34.94 4.14
N PHE A 108 -14.60 36.10 3.49
CA PHE A 108 -13.55 36.65 2.65
C PHE A 108 -12.77 37.66 3.47
N ASN A 109 -11.47 37.43 3.70
CA ASN A 109 -10.63 38.27 4.55
C ASN A 109 -9.34 38.66 3.84
N GLY A 110 -8.89 39.88 4.11
CA GLY A 110 -7.54 40.33 3.77
C GLY A 110 -6.55 40.03 4.88
N SER A 111 -5.27 40.02 4.54
CA SER A 111 -4.18 39.87 5.51
C SER A 111 -3.05 40.86 5.21
N SER A 112 -2.00 40.87 6.04
CA SER A 112 -0.81 41.66 5.75
C SER A 112 -0.04 41.18 4.51
N THR A 113 -0.26 39.94 4.07
CA THR A 113 0.36 39.37 2.87
C THR A 113 -0.57 39.45 1.65
N HIS A 114 -1.87 39.64 1.86
CA HIS A 114 -2.89 39.66 0.81
C HIS A 114 -3.80 40.90 0.99
N ASP A 115 -3.40 42.03 0.39
CA ASP A 115 -4.13 43.31 0.49
C ASP A 115 -5.37 43.31 -0.41
N ILE A 116 -6.54 43.38 0.22
CA ILE A 116 -7.85 43.41 -0.44
C ILE A 116 -8.40 44.83 -0.66
N SER A 117 -7.66 45.88 -0.28
CA SER A 117 -8.15 47.27 -0.36
C SER A 117 -8.56 47.70 -1.77
N GLN A 118 -7.99 47.08 -2.80
CA GLN A 118 -8.39 47.29 -4.21
C GLN A 118 -9.83 46.87 -4.52
N PHE A 119 -10.44 46.03 -3.68
CA PHE A 119 -11.82 45.56 -3.83
C PHE A 119 -12.78 46.25 -2.84
N GLU A 120 -12.30 47.17 -2.00
CA GLU A 120 -13.14 47.87 -1.01
C GLU A 120 -14.29 48.61 -1.69
N ASN A 121 -15.51 48.48 -1.14
CA ASN A 121 -16.77 49.01 -1.65
C ASN A 121 -17.31 48.36 -2.93
N LYS A 122 -16.60 47.38 -3.52
CA LYS A 122 -17.17 46.56 -4.59
C LYS A 122 -18.19 45.59 -4.00
N ASN A 123 -19.26 45.33 -4.74
CA ASN A 123 -20.14 44.21 -4.45
C ASN A 123 -19.57 42.96 -5.10
N ALA A 124 -19.35 41.92 -4.31
CA ALA A 124 -19.00 40.60 -4.79
C ALA A 124 -20.27 39.81 -5.12
N THR A 125 -20.12 38.72 -5.86
CA THR A 125 -21.06 37.61 -5.96
C THR A 125 -20.38 36.38 -5.40
N VAL A 126 -20.99 35.74 -4.40
CA VAL A 126 -20.52 34.45 -3.89
C VAL A 126 -21.27 33.35 -4.63
N VAL A 127 -20.53 32.44 -5.25
CA VAL A 127 -21.08 31.34 -6.03
C VAL A 127 -20.67 30.02 -5.38
N PHE A 128 -21.64 29.11 -5.31
CA PHE A 128 -21.50 27.75 -4.84
C PHE A 128 -21.68 26.82 -6.02
N GLY A 129 -20.77 25.87 -6.21
CA GLY A 129 -20.87 24.82 -7.21
C GLY A 129 -20.82 23.45 -6.52
N LYS A 130 -21.85 22.63 -6.67
CA LYS A 130 -21.87 21.24 -6.18
C LYS A 130 -21.55 20.29 -7.31
N PHE A 131 -20.60 19.39 -7.11
CA PHE A 131 -20.33 18.31 -8.05
C PHE A 131 -21.50 17.31 -8.07
N THR A 132 -22.03 17.02 -9.25
CA THR A 132 -23.14 16.07 -9.42
C THR A 132 -22.58 14.66 -9.57
N GLY A 133 -22.65 13.85 -8.51
CA GLY A 133 -22.16 12.47 -8.48
C GLY A 133 -23.00 11.49 -9.28
N ASP A 134 -23.06 11.63 -10.60
CA ASP A 134 -23.39 10.47 -11.42
C ASP A 134 -22.19 9.50 -11.33
N SER A 135 -22.44 8.22 -11.08
CA SER A 135 -21.40 7.18 -10.98
C SER A 135 -20.51 7.02 -12.24
N ASP A 136 -20.89 7.67 -13.34
CA ASP A 136 -20.11 7.84 -14.57
C ASP A 136 -19.29 9.15 -14.60
N THR A 137 -19.21 9.89 -13.49
CA THR A 137 -18.32 11.06 -13.34
C THR A 137 -16.89 10.57 -13.44
N ASN A 138 -16.39 10.59 -14.68
CA ASN A 138 -14.98 10.63 -14.95
C ASN A 138 -14.43 11.80 -14.11
N THR A 139 -13.70 11.50 -13.04
CA THR A 139 -12.73 12.45 -12.45
C THR A 139 -11.77 12.96 -13.53
N SER A 140 -11.65 12.25 -14.66
CA SER A 140 -11.08 12.71 -15.94
C SER A 140 -11.74 13.95 -16.59
N ALA A 141 -12.91 14.40 -16.12
CA ALA A 141 -13.57 15.63 -16.56
C ALA A 141 -12.99 16.86 -15.87
N LEU A 142 -12.36 16.68 -14.69
CA LEU A 142 -11.51 17.71 -14.13
C LEU A 142 -10.18 17.73 -14.90
N PRO A 143 -9.80 18.88 -15.45
CA PRO A 143 -8.62 18.96 -16.30
C PRO A 143 -7.34 18.72 -15.48
N SER A 144 -6.66 17.61 -15.76
CA SER A 144 -5.39 17.22 -15.12
C SER A 144 -4.14 17.91 -15.72
N THR A 145 -4.32 18.76 -16.73
CA THR A 145 -3.24 19.54 -17.37
C THR A 145 -3.70 20.97 -17.64
N MET A 146 -2.80 21.95 -17.65
CA MET A 146 -3.16 23.34 -17.98
C MET A 146 -3.76 23.48 -19.36
N SER A 147 -3.32 22.72 -20.36
CA SER A 147 -3.94 22.76 -21.70
C SER A 147 -5.38 22.24 -21.69
N ALA A 148 -5.67 21.20 -20.89
CA ALA A 148 -7.04 20.74 -20.66
C ALA A 148 -7.84 21.77 -19.85
N PHE A 149 -7.21 22.45 -18.90
CA PHE A 149 -7.83 23.47 -18.04
C PHE A 149 -8.09 24.79 -18.78
N GLU A 150 -7.21 25.20 -19.69
CA GLU A 150 -7.43 26.31 -20.61
C GLU A 150 -8.58 26.00 -21.58
N THR A 151 -8.71 24.75 -22.01
CA THR A 151 -9.85 24.28 -22.81
C THR A 151 -11.12 24.28 -21.95
N PHE A 152 -11.02 23.86 -20.69
CA PHE A 152 -12.08 23.83 -19.68
C PHE A 152 -12.57 25.22 -19.26
N LEU A 153 -11.71 26.23 -19.24
CA LEU A 153 -12.10 27.61 -18.99
C LEU A 153 -12.46 28.37 -20.27
N SER A 154 -12.47 27.73 -21.44
CA SER A 154 -13.04 28.33 -22.64
C SER A 154 -14.56 28.23 -22.60
N SER A 155 -15.29 28.94 -23.48
CA SER A 155 -16.76 28.80 -23.56
C SER A 155 -17.21 27.34 -23.71
N ASN A 156 -16.45 26.52 -24.44
CA ASN A 156 -16.75 25.09 -24.60
C ASN A 156 -16.48 24.29 -23.32
N GLY A 157 -15.58 24.76 -22.47
CA GLY A 157 -15.23 24.08 -21.24
C GLY A 157 -16.13 24.46 -20.07
N ILE A 158 -16.64 25.70 -20.03
CA ILE A 158 -17.72 26.09 -19.12
C ILE A 158 -18.95 25.22 -19.39
N ASP A 159 -19.25 24.93 -20.67
CA ASP A 159 -20.33 24.00 -21.04
C ASP A 159 -20.07 22.57 -20.52
N GLU A 160 -18.81 22.11 -20.48
CA GLU A 160 -18.43 20.81 -19.90
C GLU A 160 -18.51 20.82 -18.36
N LEU A 161 -18.06 21.89 -17.70
CA LEU A 161 -18.17 22.09 -16.25
C LEU A 161 -19.64 22.09 -15.81
N ASN A 162 -20.49 22.85 -16.52
CA ASN A 162 -21.93 22.92 -16.31
C ASN A 162 -22.64 21.57 -16.53
N GLY A 163 -22.00 20.61 -17.21
CA GLY A 163 -22.49 19.24 -17.32
C GLY A 163 -22.26 18.39 -16.06
N ASN A 164 -21.32 18.78 -15.19
CA ASN A 164 -20.86 18.00 -14.04
C ASN A 164 -21.00 18.74 -12.69
N VAL A 165 -21.29 20.04 -12.73
CA VAL A 165 -21.41 20.90 -11.55
C VAL A 165 -22.67 21.74 -11.65
N THR A 166 -23.48 21.70 -10.60
CA THR A 166 -24.64 22.56 -10.42
C THR A 166 -24.22 23.81 -9.67
N PHE A 167 -24.60 25.00 -10.13
CA PHE A 167 -24.20 26.28 -9.53
C PHE A 167 -25.37 27.06 -8.93
N ALA A 168 -25.09 27.83 -7.88
CA ALA A 168 -26.03 28.79 -7.28
C ALA A 168 -25.31 30.02 -6.73
N GLU A 169 -25.95 31.18 -6.78
CA GLU A 169 -25.47 32.38 -6.08
C GLU A 169 -25.92 32.34 -4.61
N GLY A 170 -24.98 32.47 -3.67
CA GLY A 170 -25.27 32.58 -2.24
C GLY A 170 -25.34 34.02 -1.72
N GLY A 171 -25.31 35.01 -2.62
CA GLY A 171 -25.56 36.41 -2.31
C GLY A 171 -24.50 37.36 -2.86
N SER A 172 -24.74 38.66 -2.63
CA SER A 172 -23.89 39.73 -3.17
C SER A 172 -23.39 40.70 -2.09
N PRO A 173 -22.45 40.27 -1.23
CA PRO A 173 -21.95 41.11 -0.14
C PRO A 173 -21.10 42.28 -0.67
N THR A 174 -21.11 43.40 0.04
CA THR A 174 -20.17 44.50 -0.19
C THR A 174 -18.87 44.22 0.56
N ILE A 175 -17.73 44.30 -0.13
CA ILE A 175 -16.41 44.12 0.47
C ILE A 175 -16.04 45.35 1.30
N THR A 176 -15.72 45.15 2.58
CA THR A 176 -15.20 46.18 3.49
C THR A 176 -13.67 46.20 3.50
N ASP A 177 -13.06 47.12 4.27
CA ASP A 177 -11.61 47.16 4.52
C ASP A 177 -11.07 45.88 5.19
N THR A 178 -11.95 45.11 5.84
CA THR A 178 -11.64 43.80 6.43
C THR A 178 -12.16 42.61 5.62
N GLY A 179 -12.92 42.86 4.54
CA GLY A 179 -13.56 41.83 3.73
C GLY A 179 -15.06 41.68 4.00
N PHE A 180 -15.60 40.47 3.94
CA PHE A 180 -17.01 40.18 4.25
C PHE A 180 -17.18 38.82 4.94
N SER A 181 -18.33 38.64 5.60
CA SER A 181 -18.78 37.36 6.14
C SER A 181 -20.20 37.04 5.66
N GLY A 182 -20.46 35.77 5.38
CA GLY A 182 -21.76 35.23 5.03
C GLY A 182 -21.93 33.82 5.59
N GLU A 183 -23.05 33.19 5.28
CA GLU A 183 -23.34 31.81 5.67
C GLU A 183 -23.97 31.09 4.47
N PHE A 184 -23.73 29.79 4.38
CA PHE A 184 -24.29 28.91 3.37
C PHE A 184 -24.92 27.69 4.03
N THR A 185 -26.12 27.33 3.63
CA THR A 185 -26.77 26.09 4.09
C THR A 185 -27.00 25.20 2.86
N PRO A 186 -26.32 24.04 2.76
CA PRO A 186 -26.42 23.13 1.60
C PRO A 186 -27.83 22.59 1.35
N ALA A 187 -28.55 22.21 2.41
CA ALA A 187 -29.87 21.60 2.34
C ALA A 187 -30.93 22.46 3.05
N GLU A 188 -31.94 22.89 2.29
CA GLU A 188 -33.29 23.09 2.84
C GLU A 188 -34.38 23.14 1.76
N ASP A 189 -34.09 23.60 0.53
CA ASP A 189 -35.00 23.58 -0.66
C ASP A 189 -34.29 24.17 -1.92
N GLY A 190 -32.96 24.05 -1.98
CA GLY A 190 -32.10 24.73 -2.95
C GLY A 190 -31.79 23.93 -4.22
N PRO A 191 -31.00 24.49 -5.16
CA PRO A 191 -30.64 23.83 -6.43
C PRO A 191 -29.75 22.58 -6.25
N PHE A 192 -29.29 22.29 -5.03
CA PHE A 192 -28.28 21.27 -4.74
C PHE A 192 -28.84 19.90 -4.32
N GLY A 193 -30.15 19.67 -4.47
CA GLY A 193 -30.78 18.40 -4.12
C GLY A 193 -30.70 18.11 -2.62
N ASP A 194 -30.15 16.96 -2.26
CA ASP A 194 -29.89 16.52 -0.86
C ASP A 194 -28.79 17.32 -0.14
N GLY A 195 -28.06 18.19 -0.85
CA GLY A 195 -26.97 18.98 -0.30
C GLY A 195 -25.70 18.19 0.05
N VAL A 196 -25.68 16.85 -0.14
CA VAL A 196 -24.56 15.98 0.23
C VAL A 196 -23.53 15.92 -0.89
N GLY A 197 -22.24 16.02 -0.55
CA GLY A 197 -21.14 15.87 -1.49
C GLY A 197 -20.18 17.05 -1.46
N GLN A 198 -19.46 17.23 -2.56
CA GLN A 198 -18.39 18.21 -2.66
C GLN A 198 -18.85 19.52 -3.27
N TYR A 199 -18.31 20.60 -2.73
CA TYR A 199 -18.58 21.96 -3.16
C TYR A 199 -17.29 22.69 -3.48
N VAL A 200 -17.34 23.51 -4.52
CA VAL A 200 -16.43 24.64 -4.71
C VAL A 200 -17.19 25.93 -4.43
N VAL A 201 -16.56 26.86 -3.73
CA VAL A 201 -17.09 28.19 -3.44
C VAL A 201 -16.12 29.22 -3.99
N PHE A 202 -16.63 30.24 -4.66
CA PHE A 202 -15.80 31.35 -5.09
C PHE A 202 -16.50 32.69 -4.95
N ALA A 203 -15.70 33.72 -4.66
CA ALA A 203 -16.13 35.11 -4.63
C ALA A 203 -15.64 35.81 -5.91
N ALA A 204 -16.56 36.48 -6.60
CA ALA A 204 -16.29 37.19 -7.86
C ALA A 204 -16.67 38.67 -7.76
N VAL A 205 -15.90 39.57 -8.36
CA VAL A 205 -16.22 40.99 -8.46
C VAL A 205 -16.18 41.43 -9.91
N ASN A 206 -16.87 42.52 -10.25
CA ASN A 206 -16.68 43.13 -11.55
C ASN A 206 -15.41 43.99 -11.55
N GLU A 207 -14.58 43.90 -12.57
CA GLU A 207 -13.33 44.65 -12.68
C GLU A 207 -13.63 46.14 -12.90
N THR A 208 -14.54 46.43 -13.82
CA THR A 208 -14.80 47.77 -14.36
C THR A 208 -15.96 48.51 -13.67
N SER A 209 -16.68 47.86 -12.75
CA SER A 209 -17.78 48.45 -11.98
C SER A 209 -17.85 47.98 -10.52
N ASP A 210 -18.56 48.73 -9.69
CA ASP A 210 -18.77 48.39 -8.26
C ASP A 210 -19.98 47.46 -8.04
N THR A 211 -20.70 47.10 -9.11
CA THR A 211 -21.84 46.19 -9.04
C THR A 211 -21.39 44.74 -9.06
N ALA A 212 -22.15 43.88 -8.38
CA ALA A 212 -21.90 42.45 -8.35
C ALA A 212 -22.08 41.86 -9.76
N PRO A 213 -21.15 41.01 -10.25
CA PRO A 213 -21.29 40.34 -11.53
C PRO A 213 -22.41 39.29 -11.48
N GLU A 214 -23.19 39.17 -12.55
CA GLU A 214 -24.13 38.05 -12.71
C GLU A 214 -23.33 36.83 -13.18
N MET A 215 -23.40 35.75 -12.40
CA MET A 215 -22.52 34.59 -12.55
C MET A 215 -23.27 33.30 -12.86
N VAL A 216 -24.53 33.17 -12.43
CA VAL A 216 -25.29 31.94 -12.58
C VAL A 216 -26.61 32.18 -13.30
N THR A 217 -26.92 31.35 -14.29
CA THR A 217 -28.22 31.35 -14.98
C THR A 217 -28.68 29.91 -15.17
N ASP A 218 -29.91 29.60 -14.75
CA ASP A 218 -30.48 28.25 -14.84
C ASP A 218 -29.52 27.17 -14.29
N GLU A 219 -28.96 27.41 -13.09
CA GLU A 219 -28.03 26.51 -12.38
C GLU A 219 -26.67 26.28 -13.07
N ASN A 220 -26.37 27.05 -14.11
CA ASN A 220 -25.13 26.99 -14.86
C ASN A 220 -24.27 28.23 -14.62
N LEU A 221 -22.95 28.05 -14.59
CA LEU A 221 -21.98 29.13 -14.58
C LEU A 221 -22.00 29.87 -15.93
N THR A 222 -22.41 31.14 -15.91
CA THR A 222 -22.61 32.00 -17.09
C THR A 222 -22.04 33.41 -16.82
N PRO A 223 -20.74 33.53 -16.56
CA PRO A 223 -20.08 34.79 -16.20
C PRO A 223 -20.32 35.88 -17.25
N SER A 224 -20.67 37.07 -16.78
CA SER A 224 -20.97 38.22 -17.64
C SER A 224 -20.08 39.43 -17.32
N GLY A 225 -19.70 40.19 -18.36
CA GLY A 225 -18.82 41.36 -18.23
C GLY A 225 -17.38 41.02 -17.83
N ASP A 226 -16.59 42.03 -17.45
CA ASP A 226 -15.22 41.83 -16.97
C ASP A 226 -15.26 41.34 -15.50
N THR A 227 -15.31 40.03 -15.27
CA THR A 227 -15.39 39.44 -13.92
C THR A 227 -14.02 39.02 -13.42
N VAL A 228 -13.71 39.28 -12.15
CA VAL A 228 -12.50 38.81 -11.45
C VAL A 228 -12.90 37.84 -10.33
N ILE A 229 -12.39 36.60 -10.32
CA ILE A 229 -12.47 35.75 -9.13
C ILE A 229 -11.41 36.21 -8.13
N VAL A 230 -11.82 36.46 -6.89
CA VAL A 230 -10.98 37.06 -5.84
C VAL A 230 -10.80 36.16 -4.63
N GLY A 231 -11.56 35.07 -4.52
CA GLY A 231 -11.43 34.10 -3.45
C GLY A 231 -12.00 32.75 -3.88
N ALA A 232 -11.39 31.66 -3.42
CA ALA A 232 -11.85 30.29 -3.66
C ALA A 232 -11.70 29.44 -2.39
N GLU A 233 -12.61 28.49 -2.23
CA GLU A 233 -12.68 27.53 -1.12
C GLU A 233 -13.33 26.23 -1.63
N ALA A 234 -13.03 25.11 -0.98
CA ALA A 234 -13.74 23.86 -1.17
C ALA A 234 -14.32 23.34 0.14
N LEU A 235 -15.45 22.62 0.03
CA LEU A 235 -16.16 22.08 1.18
C LEU A 235 -16.62 20.65 0.88
N THR A 236 -16.57 19.81 1.90
CA THR A 236 -17.22 18.50 1.89
C THR A 236 -18.42 18.54 2.82
N VAL A 237 -19.58 18.12 2.32
CA VAL A 237 -20.84 18.11 3.06
C VAL A 237 -21.37 16.68 3.18
N GLN A 238 -21.75 16.27 4.38
CA GLN A 238 -22.38 14.99 4.70
C GLN A 238 -23.84 15.17 5.10
N ASP A 239 -24.63 14.09 5.04
CA ASP A 239 -26.02 14.08 5.54
C ASP A 239 -26.07 13.84 7.05
N THR A 240 -25.22 12.92 7.51
CA THR A 240 -25.16 12.49 8.91
C THR A 240 -23.74 12.12 9.27
N ASN A 241 -23.41 12.22 10.56
CA ASN A 241 -22.22 11.58 11.11
C ASN A 241 -22.41 10.06 11.16
N SER A 242 -21.32 9.34 10.97
CA SER A 242 -21.23 7.95 11.42
C SER A 242 -21.10 7.91 12.95
N GLU A 243 -21.35 6.75 13.57
CA GLU A 243 -21.06 6.53 14.99
C GLU A 243 -19.96 5.48 15.12
N THR A 244 -18.84 5.85 15.73
CA THR A 244 -17.69 4.94 15.93
C THR A 244 -17.30 4.87 17.39
N THR A 245 -17.05 3.65 17.88
CA THR A 245 -16.56 3.41 19.24
C THR A 245 -15.28 2.61 19.23
N HIS A 246 -14.27 3.10 19.95
CA HIS A 246 -13.07 2.33 20.28
C HIS A 246 -13.45 1.17 21.21
N VAL A 247 -13.00 -0.02 20.85
CA VAL A 247 -13.35 -1.29 21.51
C VAL A 247 -12.18 -1.81 22.34
N ASP A 248 -10.99 -1.87 21.75
CA ASP A 248 -9.80 -2.48 22.38
C ASP A 248 -8.49 -1.96 21.76
N GLY A 249 -7.36 -2.26 22.40
CA GLY A 249 -6.01 -1.86 21.99
C GLY A 249 -5.66 -0.46 22.48
N SER A 250 -4.62 -0.35 23.31
CA SER A 250 -4.17 0.93 23.86
C SER A 250 -2.66 0.99 24.13
N GLU A 251 -1.91 -0.05 23.79
CA GLU A 251 -0.44 -0.07 23.94
C GLU A 251 0.23 -0.08 22.55
N PRO A 252 1.46 0.46 22.41
CA PRO A 252 2.21 0.34 21.17
C PRO A 252 2.38 -1.13 20.74
N GLY A 253 1.99 -1.45 19.51
CA GLY A 253 2.04 -2.80 18.96
C GLY A 253 0.76 -3.61 19.11
N ASP A 254 -0.24 -3.09 19.83
CA ASP A 254 -1.59 -3.66 19.87
C ASP A 254 -2.34 -3.42 18.56
N ASP A 255 -3.26 -4.31 18.26
CA ASP A 255 -4.34 -4.08 17.30
C ASP A 255 -5.39 -3.18 17.95
N VAL A 256 -5.64 -2.01 17.36
CA VAL A 256 -6.68 -1.09 17.83
C VAL A 256 -7.95 -1.34 17.04
N THR A 257 -9.02 -1.74 17.74
CA THR A 257 -10.30 -2.13 17.13
C THR A 257 -11.38 -1.08 17.37
N PHE A 258 -12.19 -0.86 16.33
CA PHE A 258 -13.31 0.08 16.30
C PHE A 258 -14.57 -0.62 15.78
N ASP A 259 -15.68 -0.43 16.50
CA ASP A 259 -17.01 -0.72 16.00
C ASP A 259 -17.56 0.55 15.35
N ALA A 260 -17.84 0.52 14.05
CA ALA A 260 -18.32 1.67 13.31
C ALA A 260 -19.69 1.40 12.67
N ASP A 261 -20.60 2.37 12.77
CA ASP A 261 -21.89 2.40 12.09
C ASP A 261 -21.96 3.63 11.19
N ALA A 262 -22.13 3.42 9.89
CA ALA A 262 -22.12 4.49 8.90
C ALA A 262 -23.32 5.42 8.98
N MET A 263 -24.45 4.98 9.55
CA MET A 263 -25.71 5.75 9.62
C MET A 263 -26.30 6.22 8.26
N VAL A 264 -25.77 5.73 7.14
CA VAL A 264 -26.23 6.04 5.76
C VAL A 264 -27.30 5.07 5.24
N GLY A 265 -27.96 5.42 4.13
CA GLY A 265 -28.95 4.58 3.45
C GLY A 265 -28.34 3.35 2.79
N ALA A 266 -28.63 2.15 3.30
CA ALA A 266 -28.04 0.91 2.76
C ALA A 266 -28.77 0.33 1.52
N ASP A 267 -28.87 1.11 0.44
CA ASP A 267 -29.24 0.57 -0.88
C ASP A 267 -28.01 0.00 -1.62
N GLY A 268 -27.14 -0.74 -0.93
CA GLY A 268 -25.89 -1.24 -1.51
C GLY A 268 -24.87 -1.74 -0.50
N SER A 269 -23.61 -1.87 -0.95
CA SER A 269 -22.47 -2.10 -0.04
C SER A 269 -22.04 -0.76 0.56
N VAL A 270 -21.59 -0.79 1.81
CA VAL A 270 -21.01 0.38 2.47
C VAL A 270 -19.50 0.18 2.55
N HIS A 271 -18.75 1.17 2.14
CA HIS A 271 -17.30 1.18 2.24
C HIS A 271 -16.92 1.92 3.53
N HIS A 272 -16.26 1.21 4.43
CA HIS A 272 -15.78 1.74 5.70
C HIS A 272 -14.27 1.91 5.64
N THR A 273 -13.77 3.10 5.97
CA THR A 273 -12.35 3.34 6.15
C THR A 273 -12.11 3.94 7.51
N ILE A 274 -11.10 3.44 8.22
CA ILE A 274 -10.62 4.07 9.44
C ILE A 274 -9.12 4.36 9.32
N ALA A 275 -8.75 5.58 9.70
CA ALA A 275 -7.36 5.99 9.87
C ALA A 275 -7.11 6.28 11.34
N LEU A 276 -5.95 5.91 11.84
CA LEU A 276 -5.44 6.21 13.17
C LEU A 276 -4.05 6.83 13.01
N TYR A 277 -3.79 8.00 13.60
CA TYR A 277 -2.51 8.69 13.45
C TYR A 277 -2.18 9.58 14.65
N HIS A 278 -0.88 9.85 14.84
CA HIS A 278 -0.40 10.75 15.89
C HIS A 278 -0.64 12.22 15.49
N GLU A 279 -1.75 12.80 15.99
CA GLU A 279 -2.25 14.12 15.60
C GLU A 279 -1.22 15.24 15.81
N GLU A 280 -0.49 15.19 16.92
CA GLU A 280 0.50 16.22 17.24
C GLU A 280 1.64 16.24 16.21
N THR A 281 2.12 15.07 15.76
CA THR A 281 3.16 14.98 14.74
C THR A 281 2.66 15.50 13.39
N PHE A 282 1.42 15.15 13.02
CA PHE A 282 0.81 15.61 11.78
C PHE A 282 0.61 17.13 11.78
N ALA A 283 -0.03 17.68 12.80
CA ALA A 283 -0.34 19.12 12.89
C ALA A 283 0.92 20.01 12.98
N GLN A 284 2.01 19.50 13.57
CA GLN A 284 3.30 20.22 13.64
C GLN A 284 4.13 20.12 12.35
N SER A 285 3.83 19.16 11.49
CA SER A 285 4.51 19.02 10.20
C SER A 285 4.05 20.09 9.19
N GLY A 286 4.80 20.20 8.09
CA GLY A 286 4.40 21.02 6.95
C GLY A 286 4.45 20.28 5.62
N THR A 287 3.72 20.80 4.65
CA THR A 287 3.85 20.41 3.24
C THR A 287 4.06 21.67 2.40
N LEU A 288 5.15 21.66 1.62
CA LEU A 288 5.49 22.73 0.70
C LEU A 288 5.07 22.36 -0.73
N ILE A 289 4.19 23.15 -1.30
CA ILE A 289 3.77 23.07 -2.69
C ILE A 289 4.63 24.04 -3.49
N ASN A 290 5.63 23.50 -4.16
CA ASN A 290 6.62 24.26 -4.91
C ASN A 290 6.24 24.32 -6.40
N LEU A 291 6.13 25.54 -6.92
CA LEU A 291 5.85 25.77 -8.33
C LEU A 291 7.19 25.92 -9.05
N THR A 292 7.61 24.87 -9.75
CA THR A 292 8.97 24.74 -10.30
C THR A 292 9.16 25.47 -11.62
N ALA A 293 8.10 25.72 -12.38
CA ALA A 293 8.10 26.52 -13.59
C ALA A 293 7.35 27.85 -13.40
N PRO A 294 7.72 28.89 -14.19
CA PRO A 294 6.92 30.09 -14.24
C PRO A 294 5.50 29.71 -14.55
N LEU A 295 4.61 30.48 -13.96
CA LEU A 295 3.22 30.41 -14.27
C LEU A 295 3.08 30.93 -15.73
N ASP A 296 3.11 30.05 -16.74
CA ASP A 296 2.65 30.32 -18.12
C ASP A 296 1.76 29.22 -18.75
N ALA A 297 1.48 29.33 -20.05
CA ALA A 297 0.57 28.42 -20.77
C ALA A 297 1.06 26.97 -20.80
N ASP A 298 2.37 26.79 -20.61
CA ASP A 298 3.04 25.51 -20.67
C ASP A 298 3.13 24.85 -19.29
N PHE A 299 2.72 25.55 -18.22
CA PHE A 299 2.69 25.04 -16.84
C PHE A 299 1.83 23.77 -16.75
N SER A 300 2.26 22.71 -16.08
CA SER A 300 1.45 21.51 -15.89
C SER A 300 1.50 21.02 -14.44
N THR A 301 0.79 19.93 -14.14
CA THR A 301 0.93 19.20 -12.88
C THR A 301 2.36 18.70 -12.66
N ASP A 302 3.14 18.48 -13.72
CA ASP A 302 4.56 18.13 -13.63
C ASP A 302 5.43 19.29 -13.11
N ASP A 303 4.93 20.52 -13.24
CA ASP A 303 5.61 21.71 -12.72
C ASP A 303 5.24 22.02 -11.27
N VAL A 304 4.33 21.25 -10.67
CA VAL A 304 4.00 21.30 -9.25
C VAL A 304 4.73 20.18 -8.54
N SER A 305 5.61 20.54 -7.60
CA SER A 305 6.24 19.59 -6.69
C SER A 305 5.62 19.73 -5.32
N VAL A 306 5.13 18.63 -4.77
CA VAL A 306 4.64 18.57 -3.38
C VAL A 306 5.72 17.94 -2.53
N GLU A 307 6.24 18.70 -1.58
CA GLU A 307 7.34 18.33 -0.70
C GLU A 307 6.81 18.27 0.75
N PRO A 308 6.33 17.10 1.20
CA PRO A 308 5.96 16.90 2.61
C PRO A 308 7.23 16.89 3.47
N GLU A 309 7.15 17.45 4.68
CA GLU A 309 8.22 17.36 5.67
C GLU A 309 8.32 15.96 6.29
N LEU A 310 7.19 15.26 6.37
CA LEU A 310 7.15 13.86 6.79
C LEU A 310 7.64 12.98 5.63
N SER A 311 8.50 12.02 5.96
CA SER A 311 9.15 11.15 4.97
C SER A 311 8.40 9.85 4.68
N GLY A 312 7.23 9.66 5.31
CA GLY A 312 6.41 8.47 5.17
C GLY A 312 5.59 8.16 6.42
N VAL A 313 4.92 7.01 6.40
CA VAL A 313 4.08 6.51 7.49
C VAL A 313 4.78 5.34 8.21
N ASN A 314 4.86 5.42 9.53
CA ASN A 314 5.26 4.32 10.40
C ASN A 314 4.04 3.47 10.79
N GLY A 315 3.44 2.75 9.86
CA GLY A 315 2.39 1.76 10.17
C GLY A 315 1.88 1.05 8.92
N ASN A 316 0.86 0.22 9.07
CA ASN A 316 0.26 -0.49 7.95
C ASN A 316 -0.90 0.33 7.38
N VAL A 317 -0.89 0.54 6.06
CA VAL A 317 -1.95 1.26 5.35
C VAL A 317 -2.46 0.35 4.24
N THR A 318 -3.68 -0.16 4.42
CA THR A 318 -4.34 -1.07 3.47
C THR A 318 -5.64 -0.45 3.01
N LEU A 319 -5.57 0.37 1.96
CA LEU A 319 -6.71 1.01 1.33
C LEU A 319 -7.10 0.20 0.07
N GLN A 320 -8.33 -0.30 0.02
CA GLN A 320 -8.87 -1.07 -1.10
C GLN A 320 -10.22 -0.53 -1.53
N ASN A 321 -10.48 -0.49 -2.85
CA ASN A 321 -11.71 0.04 -3.42
C ASN A 321 -12.05 1.45 -2.91
N VAL A 322 -11.03 2.29 -2.73
CA VAL A 322 -11.18 3.67 -2.26
C VAL A 322 -11.47 4.65 -3.41
N ASP A 323 -11.84 4.18 -4.60
CA ASP A 323 -12.20 5.03 -5.74
C ASP A 323 -13.34 6.01 -5.38
N TRP A 324 -14.26 5.61 -4.48
CA TRP A 324 -15.31 6.49 -3.95
C TRP A 324 -14.75 7.56 -3.00
N LEU A 325 -13.68 7.24 -2.26
CA LEU A 325 -12.98 8.17 -1.37
C LEU A 325 -12.08 9.11 -2.17
N GLU A 326 -11.52 8.67 -3.30
CA GLU A 326 -10.91 9.56 -4.29
C GLU A 326 -11.98 10.47 -4.91
N GLY A 327 -13.19 9.99 -5.19
CA GLY A 327 -14.34 10.85 -5.50
C GLY A 327 -14.68 11.85 -4.38
N ALA A 328 -14.46 11.49 -3.11
CA ALA A 328 -14.73 12.31 -1.93
C ALA A 328 -13.54 13.18 -1.44
N SER A 329 -12.31 12.98 -1.94
CA SER A 329 -11.08 13.69 -1.49
C SER A 329 -10.10 14.10 -2.61
N ALA A 330 -10.12 13.45 -3.78
CA ALA A 330 -9.14 13.70 -4.86
C ALA A 330 -9.40 14.99 -5.65
N SER A 331 -10.48 15.69 -5.35
CA SER A 331 -10.89 16.91 -6.04
C SER A 331 -10.81 18.15 -5.15
N THR A 332 -10.58 18.05 -3.83
CA THR A 332 -10.62 19.22 -2.93
C THR A 332 -9.77 19.07 -1.66
N THR A 333 -8.90 20.05 -1.37
CA THR A 333 -8.19 20.26 -0.10
C THR A 333 -9.11 20.94 0.93
N GLY A 334 -9.09 20.49 2.17
CA GLY A 334 -9.84 21.11 3.28
C GLY A 334 -10.77 20.15 4.03
N SER A 335 -10.82 18.89 3.63
CA SER A 335 -11.69 17.86 4.21
C SER A 335 -10.94 17.01 5.22
N SER A 336 -11.58 16.61 6.32
CA SER A 336 -10.94 15.70 7.29
C SER A 336 -10.58 14.34 6.67
N THR A 337 -11.27 13.95 5.59
CA THR A 337 -10.96 12.78 4.77
C THR A 337 -9.59 12.86 4.07
N ASP A 338 -9.02 14.06 3.92
CA ASP A 338 -7.71 14.27 3.27
C ASP A 338 -6.57 13.59 4.03
N VAL A 339 -6.71 13.39 5.35
CA VAL A 339 -5.73 12.68 6.16
C VAL A 339 -5.64 11.21 5.76
N VAL A 340 -6.77 10.58 5.43
CA VAL A 340 -6.81 9.19 4.97
C VAL A 340 -6.06 9.05 3.64
N SER A 341 -6.33 9.96 2.70
CA SER A 341 -5.65 10.02 1.40
C SER A 341 -4.16 10.30 1.56
N TYR A 342 -3.80 11.18 2.51
CA TYR A 342 -2.40 11.45 2.85
C TYR A 342 -1.66 10.20 3.33
N LEU A 343 -2.24 9.45 4.26
CA LEU A 343 -1.63 8.20 4.74
C LEU A 343 -1.41 7.20 3.61
N GLY A 344 -2.39 7.05 2.71
CA GLY A 344 -2.29 6.19 1.52
C GLY A 344 -1.13 6.56 0.61
N ALA A 345 -1.00 7.83 0.24
CA ALA A 345 0.09 8.25 -0.64
C ALA A 345 1.46 8.15 0.02
N GLN A 346 1.55 8.42 1.33
CA GLN A 346 2.80 8.33 2.08
C GLN A 346 3.21 6.90 2.41
N SER A 347 2.30 5.92 2.40
CA SER A 347 2.66 4.50 2.51
C SER A 347 3.30 3.93 1.25
N ASP A 348 2.95 4.46 0.07
CA ASP A 348 3.55 4.06 -1.21
C ASP A 348 4.90 4.74 -1.47
N ALA A 349 5.22 5.81 -0.72
CA ALA A 349 6.49 6.51 -0.82
C ALA A 349 7.62 5.69 -0.16
N ALA A 350 8.76 5.57 -0.85
CA ALA A 350 9.93 4.93 -0.28
C ALA A 350 10.45 5.75 0.91
N ALA A 351 10.30 5.23 2.13
CA ALA A 351 10.82 5.86 3.34
C ALA A 351 12.31 6.18 3.17
N THR A 352 12.67 7.44 3.33
CA THR A 352 14.09 7.87 3.28
C THR A 352 14.73 7.66 4.65
N GLU A 353 15.97 7.17 4.69
CA GLU A 353 16.64 6.81 5.97
C GLU A 353 16.88 7.99 6.94
N GLU A 354 16.66 9.25 6.54
CA GLU A 354 16.93 10.44 7.35
C GLU A 354 15.70 11.30 7.70
N GLY A 355 14.47 10.85 7.43
CA GLY A 355 13.26 11.66 7.64
C GLY A 355 12.41 11.29 8.86
N THR A 356 11.53 12.21 9.29
CA THR A 356 10.54 11.98 10.35
C THR A 356 9.36 11.19 9.77
N LEU A 357 9.04 10.05 10.36
CA LEU A 357 7.85 9.27 10.01
C LEU A 357 6.66 9.69 10.87
N LEU A 358 5.47 9.64 10.28
CA LEU A 358 4.22 9.77 11.03
C LEU A 358 3.78 8.39 11.54
N ASP A 359 3.67 8.21 12.85
CA ASP A 359 2.99 7.04 13.41
C ASP A 359 1.52 7.08 12.98
N GLY A 360 1.12 6.14 12.15
CA GLY A 360 -0.25 6.06 11.66
C GLY A 360 -0.51 4.79 10.86
N ALA A 361 -1.76 4.39 10.81
CA ALA A 361 -2.24 3.21 10.11
C ALA A 361 -3.64 3.49 9.55
N ALA A 362 -4.02 2.80 8.48
CA ALA A 362 -5.38 2.89 7.95
C ALA A 362 -5.82 1.59 7.29
N VAL A 363 -7.12 1.29 7.36
CA VAL A 363 -7.71 0.10 6.76
C VAL A 363 -9.05 0.44 6.12
N THR A 364 -9.34 -0.19 4.98
CA THR A 364 -10.66 -0.17 4.35
C THR A 364 -11.31 -1.55 4.39
N LYS A 365 -12.62 -1.60 4.67
CA LYS A 365 -13.47 -2.79 4.55
C LYS A 365 -14.74 -2.45 3.79
N VAL A 366 -15.22 -3.40 2.98
CA VAL A 366 -16.50 -3.30 2.28
C VAL A 366 -17.50 -4.22 2.98
N ALA A 367 -18.53 -3.62 3.54
CA ALA A 367 -19.56 -4.32 4.31
C ALA A 367 -20.88 -4.39 3.53
N GLY A 368 -21.63 -5.47 3.71
CA GLY A 368 -22.98 -5.63 3.11
C GLY A 368 -24.09 -4.97 3.93
N ASN A 369 -23.72 -4.25 4.98
CA ASN A 369 -24.56 -3.60 5.99
C ASN A 369 -23.87 -2.30 6.42
N VAL A 370 -24.57 -1.50 7.23
CA VAL A 370 -24.09 -0.19 7.69
C VAL A 370 -23.10 -0.26 8.86
N SER A 371 -22.95 -1.40 9.51
CA SER A 371 -22.09 -1.55 10.69
C SER A 371 -21.00 -2.59 10.46
N GLU A 372 -19.76 -2.26 10.81
CA GLU A 372 -18.57 -3.08 10.58
C GLU A 372 -17.53 -2.88 11.69
N GLU A 373 -16.79 -3.94 12.01
CA GLU A 373 -15.65 -3.90 12.92
C GLU A 373 -14.36 -3.64 12.11
N LEU A 374 -13.59 -2.62 12.47
CA LEU A 374 -12.37 -2.22 11.79
C LEU A 374 -11.19 -2.32 12.76
N THR A 375 -10.10 -2.97 12.34
CA THR A 375 -8.90 -3.15 13.16
C THR A 375 -7.71 -2.56 12.45
N VAL A 376 -6.98 -1.67 13.15
CA VAL A 376 -5.71 -1.12 12.68
C VAL A 376 -4.56 -1.67 13.51
N GLU A 377 -3.55 -2.18 12.83
CA GLU A 377 -2.34 -2.72 13.46
C GLU A 377 -1.41 -1.55 13.81
N THR A 378 -1.13 -1.35 15.09
CA THR A 378 -0.09 -0.39 15.53
C THR A 378 1.27 -1.06 15.59
N ARG A 379 2.38 -0.30 15.55
CA ARG A 379 3.73 -0.87 15.70
C ARG A 379 4.22 -0.69 17.13
N GLY A 380 5.00 -1.66 17.62
CA GLY A 380 5.58 -1.60 18.97
C GLY A 380 6.57 -0.44 19.20
N ASN A 381 6.93 0.30 18.16
CA ASN A 381 7.76 1.50 18.26
C ASN A 381 6.97 2.82 18.11
N TRP A 382 5.63 2.76 18.11
CA TRP A 382 4.78 3.95 18.11
C TRP A 382 5.04 4.78 19.36
N THR A 383 5.00 6.10 19.17
CA THR A 383 5.17 7.06 20.25
C THR A 383 4.00 6.97 21.22
N GLU A 384 4.23 7.00 22.53
CA GLU A 384 3.13 7.10 23.49
C GLU A 384 2.48 8.50 23.41
N GLY A 385 1.15 8.55 23.42
CA GLY A 385 0.41 9.80 23.35
C GLY A 385 -1.05 9.62 22.91
N ASP A 386 -1.71 10.75 22.70
CA ASP A 386 -3.06 10.77 22.14
C ASP A 386 -3.00 10.66 20.62
N TYR A 387 -3.68 9.65 20.08
CA TYR A 387 -3.85 9.43 18.66
C TYR A 387 -5.26 9.83 18.25
N ARG A 388 -5.37 10.38 17.04
CA ARG A 388 -6.62 10.75 16.41
C ARG A 388 -7.04 9.62 15.48
N TRP A 389 -8.29 9.19 15.58
CA TRP A 389 -8.90 8.33 14.58
C TRP A 389 -9.94 9.09 13.77
N ILE A 390 -10.07 8.76 12.49
CA ILE A 390 -11.09 9.28 11.58
C ILE A 390 -11.75 8.09 10.91
N HIS A 391 -13.06 7.95 11.09
CA HIS A 391 -13.88 7.02 10.34
C HIS A 391 -14.55 7.76 9.19
N VAL A 392 -14.49 7.14 8.01
CA VAL A 392 -15.13 7.62 6.79
C VAL A 392 -15.92 6.47 6.21
N ALA A 393 -17.23 6.64 6.08
CA ALA A 393 -18.11 5.71 5.41
C ALA A 393 -18.71 6.33 4.15
N GLY A 394 -18.84 5.54 3.10
CA GLY A 394 -19.52 5.96 1.87
C GLY A 394 -20.29 4.83 1.20
N THR A 395 -21.28 5.21 0.40
CA THR A 395 -22.08 4.30 -0.42
C THR A 395 -21.83 4.51 -1.90
N ASP A 396 -22.12 3.50 -2.71
CA ASP A 396 -22.08 3.63 -4.18
C ASP A 396 -23.06 4.71 -4.71
N GLY A 397 -24.01 5.15 -3.88
CA GLY A 397 -24.95 6.23 -4.17
C GLY A 397 -24.42 7.64 -3.89
N GLY A 398 -23.17 7.77 -3.43
CA GLY A 398 -22.53 9.06 -3.15
C GLY A 398 -22.85 9.64 -1.76
N GLU A 399 -23.49 8.87 -0.88
CA GLU A 399 -23.62 9.27 0.53
C GLU A 399 -22.26 9.20 1.21
N LEU A 400 -22.01 10.14 2.11
CA LEU A 400 -20.80 10.25 2.91
C LEU A 400 -21.21 10.46 4.36
N ALA A 401 -20.53 9.76 5.27
CA ALA A 401 -20.65 9.96 6.71
C ALA A 401 -19.29 9.85 7.37
N THR A 402 -19.00 10.75 8.31
CA THR A 402 -17.71 10.79 9.01
C THR A 402 -17.88 10.88 10.52
N ASP A 403 -16.88 10.39 11.23
CA ASP A 403 -16.74 10.53 12.68
C ASP A 403 -15.25 10.61 13.05
N THR A 404 -14.97 11.21 14.20
CA THR A 404 -13.60 11.32 14.70
C THR A 404 -13.54 11.36 16.21
N GLY A 405 -12.49 10.79 16.77
CA GLY A 405 -12.21 10.83 18.20
C GLY A 405 -10.75 10.56 18.50
N THR A 406 -10.46 10.34 19.76
CA THR A 406 -9.09 10.06 20.21
C THR A 406 -9.00 8.72 20.92
N VAL A 407 -7.83 8.12 20.86
CA VAL A 407 -7.41 6.96 21.66
C VAL A 407 -6.02 7.27 22.21
N THR A 408 -5.80 7.02 23.49
CA THR A 408 -4.47 7.17 24.08
C THR A 408 -3.73 5.85 23.89
N ILE A 409 -2.57 5.91 23.22
CA ILE A 409 -1.63 4.81 23.10
C ILE A 409 -0.55 5.03 24.14
N GLU A 410 -0.52 4.22 25.18
CA GLU A 410 0.47 4.30 26.26
C GLU A 410 0.77 2.89 26.77
N GLU A 411 2.04 2.58 27.07
CA GLU A 411 2.32 1.35 27.80
C GLU A 411 1.59 1.42 29.16
N SER A 412 0.91 0.36 29.57
CA SER A 412 0.29 0.30 30.89
C SER A 412 1.36 0.44 31.96
N GLY A 413 1.50 1.66 32.46
CA GLY A 413 2.46 2.00 33.48
C GLY A 413 2.20 1.15 34.71
N GLY A 414 3.13 0.23 35.00
CA GLY A 414 3.23 -0.45 36.29
C GLY A 414 3.46 0.57 37.43
N GLY A 415 2.40 1.23 37.86
CA GLY A 415 2.39 2.31 38.85
C GLY A 415 1.50 1.97 40.03
N GLY A 416 2.12 1.47 41.10
CA GLY A 416 1.45 0.97 42.29
C GLY A 416 0.52 1.97 43.00
N GLY A 417 -0.72 1.55 43.21
CA GLY A 417 -1.57 1.95 44.31
C GLY A 417 -2.16 0.70 44.94
N ILE A 418 -1.67 0.32 46.12
CA ILE A 418 -2.22 -0.82 46.91
C ILE A 418 -3.49 -0.33 47.63
N PRO A 419 -4.71 -0.73 47.24
CA PRO A 419 -5.83 -0.76 48.17
C PRO A 419 -5.57 -1.90 49.19
N PRO A 420 -5.90 -1.74 50.49
CA PRO A 420 -5.67 -2.80 51.46
C PRO A 420 -6.49 -4.04 51.09
N ALA A 421 -5.78 -5.15 50.85
CA ALA A 421 -6.32 -6.40 50.36
C ALA A 421 -7.28 -7.09 51.35
N PRO A 422 -8.39 -7.69 50.87
CA PRO A 422 -8.95 -8.90 51.45
C PRO A 422 -8.13 -10.13 51.00
N PRO A 423 -8.04 -11.20 51.80
CA PRO A 423 -7.04 -12.24 51.63
C PRO A 423 -7.47 -13.33 50.64
N GLY A 424 -6.59 -13.73 49.70
CA GLY A 424 -6.70 -15.02 49.02
C GLY A 424 -5.85 -15.18 47.76
N GLY A 425 -4.82 -16.04 47.82
CA GLY A 425 -4.28 -16.80 46.68
C GLY A 425 -3.09 -16.19 45.94
N GLY A 426 -1.88 -16.30 46.51
CA GLY A 426 -0.64 -16.04 45.77
C GLY A 426 -0.17 -17.31 45.08
N GLY A 427 -0.28 -17.34 43.76
CA GLY A 427 0.54 -18.14 42.86
C GLY A 427 1.08 -17.19 41.80
N ASP A 428 2.33 -17.37 41.38
CA ASP A 428 2.93 -16.65 40.25
C ASP A 428 2.86 -17.55 39.01
N ALA A 429 2.69 -16.97 37.81
CA ALA A 429 2.88 -17.68 36.55
C ALA A 429 4.39 -17.87 36.30
N ASP A 430 4.80 -19.02 35.77
CA ASP A 430 6.18 -19.35 35.43
C ASP A 430 6.20 -19.93 34.02
N ILE A 431 6.09 -19.03 33.03
CA ILE A 431 6.01 -19.38 31.62
C ILE A 431 7.42 -19.46 31.05
N SER A 432 7.73 -20.59 30.42
CA SER A 432 9.02 -20.82 29.79
C SER A 432 8.86 -21.44 28.41
N LEU A 433 9.72 -21.03 27.48
CA LEU A 433 9.85 -21.65 26.17
C LEU A 433 10.51 -23.03 26.32
N THR A 434 9.85 -24.06 25.80
CA THR A 434 10.26 -25.47 25.96
C THR A 434 10.74 -26.11 24.66
N ASP A 435 10.20 -25.69 23.51
CA ASP A 435 10.58 -26.22 22.19
C ASP A 435 10.39 -25.16 21.11
N THR A 436 11.22 -25.21 20.07
CA THR A 436 11.10 -24.37 18.87
C THR A 436 11.48 -25.18 17.64
N GLY A 437 10.82 -24.95 16.51
CA GLY A 437 11.15 -25.64 15.27
C GLY A 437 10.64 -24.95 14.01
N VAL A 438 11.22 -25.34 12.88
CA VAL A 438 10.69 -25.03 11.54
C VAL A 438 10.05 -26.28 10.95
N SER A 439 8.93 -26.13 10.23
CA SER A 439 8.21 -27.27 9.64
C SER A 439 8.96 -27.89 8.44
N THR A 440 9.84 -27.11 7.81
CA THR A 440 10.73 -27.53 6.73
C THR A 440 12.08 -26.83 6.84
N THR A 441 13.11 -27.42 6.24
CA THR A 441 14.43 -26.78 6.08
C THR A 441 14.62 -26.15 4.70
N SER A 442 13.59 -26.28 3.84
CA SER A 442 13.64 -25.90 2.44
C SER A 442 12.25 -25.53 1.90
N ALA A 443 12.15 -24.48 1.09
CA ALA A 443 10.89 -24.06 0.48
C ALA A 443 11.10 -23.43 -0.91
N ASP A 444 10.10 -23.53 -1.78
CA ASP A 444 10.08 -22.81 -3.04
C ASP A 444 9.80 -21.30 -2.83
N LEU A 445 10.08 -20.49 -3.86
CA LEU A 445 9.77 -19.07 -3.83
C LEU A 445 8.25 -18.86 -3.69
N GLY A 446 7.86 -18.09 -2.69
CA GLY A 446 6.46 -17.82 -2.35
C GLY A 446 5.74 -18.98 -1.65
N GLU A 447 6.40 -20.12 -1.41
CA GLU A 447 5.85 -21.21 -0.61
C GLU A 447 5.83 -20.82 0.87
N SER A 448 4.71 -21.10 1.54
CA SER A 448 4.52 -20.80 2.96
C SER A 448 4.96 -21.99 3.82
N TYR A 449 5.70 -21.70 4.88
CA TYR A 449 6.12 -22.66 5.90
C TYR A 449 5.87 -22.13 7.31
N GLU A 450 5.95 -23.03 8.28
CA GLU A 450 5.57 -22.75 9.66
C GLU A 450 6.79 -22.76 10.58
N ILE A 451 6.80 -21.85 11.55
CA ILE A 451 7.74 -21.81 12.66
C ILE A 451 6.93 -21.98 13.94
N THR A 452 7.31 -22.91 14.80
CA THR A 452 6.57 -23.22 16.02
C THR A 452 7.38 -22.91 17.26
N ALA A 453 6.69 -22.53 18.33
CA ALA A 453 7.25 -22.34 19.66
C ALA A 453 6.29 -22.85 20.73
N THR A 454 6.75 -23.75 21.60
CA THR A 454 5.94 -24.34 22.67
C THR A 454 6.29 -23.75 24.02
N TYR A 455 5.30 -23.15 24.67
CA TYR A 455 5.41 -22.56 25.99
C TYR A 455 4.72 -23.44 27.02
N GLU A 456 5.29 -23.55 28.22
CA GLU A 456 4.69 -24.22 29.38
C GLU A 456 4.65 -23.26 30.57
N ASN A 457 3.49 -23.14 31.21
CA ASN A 457 3.33 -22.42 32.47
C ASN A 457 3.43 -23.40 33.65
N THR A 458 4.57 -23.47 34.30
CA THR A 458 4.78 -24.32 35.48
C THR A 458 4.39 -23.64 36.80
N GLY A 459 3.89 -22.41 36.71
CA GLY A 459 3.42 -21.62 37.84
C GLY A 459 2.04 -22.04 38.34
N ASP A 460 1.66 -21.52 39.51
CA ASP A 460 0.39 -21.81 40.18
C ASP A 460 -0.73 -20.81 39.79
N ALA A 461 -0.45 -19.89 38.86
CA ALA A 461 -1.39 -18.90 38.31
C ALA A 461 -1.30 -18.82 36.78
N SER A 462 -2.36 -18.34 36.14
CA SER A 462 -2.35 -18.03 34.71
C SER A 462 -1.45 -16.82 34.42
N GLY A 463 -0.86 -16.79 33.23
CA GLY A 463 -0.04 -15.67 32.77
C GLY A 463 0.00 -15.59 31.25
N SER A 464 0.55 -14.50 30.74
CA SER A 464 0.76 -14.29 29.31
C SER A 464 2.24 -14.11 29.03
N HIS A 465 2.67 -14.53 27.83
CA HIS A 465 4.02 -14.37 27.33
C HIS A 465 3.98 -13.87 25.89
N VAL A 466 4.89 -12.96 25.52
CA VAL A 466 5.02 -12.45 24.15
C VAL A 466 6.10 -13.26 23.45
N ALA A 467 5.69 -14.09 22.50
CA ALA A 467 6.59 -14.87 21.66
C ALA A 467 7.10 -14.00 20.50
N GLU A 468 8.40 -13.75 20.44
CA GLU A 468 9.05 -12.94 19.40
C GLU A 468 9.69 -13.84 18.33
N LEU A 469 9.18 -13.84 17.10
CA LEU A 469 9.85 -14.45 15.95
C LEU A 469 10.85 -13.48 15.34
N THR A 470 12.11 -13.92 15.24
CA THR A 470 13.18 -13.23 14.54
C THR A 470 13.62 -14.03 13.31
N ARG A 471 13.97 -13.31 12.24
CA ARG A 471 14.60 -13.82 11.02
C ARG A 471 15.91 -13.07 10.80
N ASP A 472 17.00 -13.80 10.67
CA ASP A 472 18.37 -13.26 10.55
C ASP A 472 18.73 -12.26 11.67
N GLY A 473 18.19 -12.49 12.88
CA GLY A 473 18.38 -11.65 14.05
C GLY A 473 17.54 -10.37 14.09
N SER A 474 16.65 -10.15 13.11
CA SER A 474 15.67 -9.05 13.13
C SER A 474 14.28 -9.61 13.46
N THR A 475 13.55 -8.95 14.36
CA THR A 475 12.16 -9.31 14.68
C THR A 475 11.26 -9.12 13.46
N VAL A 476 10.45 -10.12 13.13
CA VAL A 476 9.56 -10.14 11.95
C VAL A 476 8.09 -10.36 12.30
N GLU A 477 7.78 -11.01 13.41
CA GLU A 477 6.41 -11.25 13.87
C GLU A 477 6.44 -11.45 15.40
N THR A 478 5.39 -11.05 16.12
CA THR A 478 5.23 -11.29 17.56
C THR A 478 3.83 -11.83 17.83
N LYS A 479 3.68 -12.77 18.76
CA LYS A 479 2.39 -13.34 19.15
C LYS A 479 2.26 -13.46 20.66
N VAL A 480 1.15 -13.00 21.22
CA VAL A 480 0.86 -13.18 22.65
C VAL A 480 0.25 -14.57 22.88
N VAL A 481 0.78 -15.31 23.85
CA VAL A 481 0.23 -16.57 24.31
C VAL A 481 -0.17 -16.47 25.78
N SER A 482 -1.44 -16.74 26.07
CA SER A 482 -1.95 -16.86 27.45
C SER A 482 -1.99 -18.34 27.83
N LEU A 483 -1.44 -18.67 28.99
CA LEU A 483 -1.43 -20.03 29.54
C LEU A 483 -1.96 -20.02 30.97
N ASP A 484 -2.96 -20.85 31.23
CA ASP A 484 -3.39 -21.20 32.58
C ASP A 484 -2.28 -21.94 33.36
N ALA A 485 -2.41 -22.02 34.68
CA ALA A 485 -1.48 -22.76 35.53
C ALA A 485 -1.39 -24.24 35.10
N GLY A 486 -0.19 -24.71 34.76
CA GLY A 486 0.08 -26.05 34.26
C GLY A 486 -0.27 -26.27 32.79
N GLU A 487 -0.65 -25.23 32.04
CA GLU A 487 -0.96 -25.33 30.61
C GLU A 487 0.32 -25.34 29.75
N THR A 488 0.26 -26.05 28.63
CA THR A 488 1.29 -26.05 27.58
C THR A 488 0.63 -25.74 26.25
N THR A 489 1.12 -24.72 25.55
CA THR A 489 0.55 -24.23 24.30
C THR A 489 1.65 -24.03 23.25
N THR A 490 1.38 -24.47 22.03
CA THR A 490 2.24 -24.21 20.87
C THR A 490 1.69 -23.05 20.06
N VAL A 491 2.51 -22.05 19.84
CA VAL A 491 2.28 -20.93 18.93
C VAL A 491 2.87 -21.28 17.57
N THR A 492 2.15 -20.97 16.50
CA THR A 492 2.61 -21.15 15.12
C THR A 492 2.68 -19.80 14.42
N PHE A 493 3.82 -19.51 13.82
CA PHE A 493 4.09 -18.40 12.91
C PHE A 493 4.14 -18.93 11.48
N SER A 494 3.78 -18.11 10.50
CA SER A 494 3.83 -18.49 9.08
C SER A 494 4.67 -17.48 8.31
N ASP A 495 5.66 -17.96 7.55
CA ASP A 495 6.50 -17.12 6.71
C ASP A 495 6.56 -17.66 5.28
N SER A 496 6.89 -16.80 4.33
CA SER A 496 7.14 -17.14 2.92
C SER A 496 8.13 -16.13 2.33
N ARG A 497 8.92 -16.54 1.33
CA ARG A 497 9.98 -15.68 0.77
C ARG A 497 9.96 -15.70 -0.74
N ASP A 498 9.96 -14.51 -1.34
CA ASP A 498 10.04 -14.31 -2.80
C ASP A 498 11.48 -14.15 -3.31
N SER A 499 12.46 -14.28 -2.43
CA SER A 499 13.88 -14.17 -2.75
C SER A 499 14.65 -15.38 -2.28
N ALA A 500 15.47 -15.91 -3.18
CA ALA A 500 16.33 -17.03 -2.85
C ALA A 500 17.35 -16.64 -1.78
N GLY A 501 17.58 -17.52 -0.81
CA GLY A 501 18.46 -17.25 0.33
C GLY A 501 18.31 -18.28 1.44
N THR A 502 19.22 -18.24 2.42
CA THR A 502 19.09 -18.98 3.67
C THR A 502 18.67 -18.00 4.75
N TYR A 503 17.61 -18.35 5.48
CA TYR A 503 17.00 -17.51 6.51
C TYR A 503 17.06 -18.23 7.85
N ASP A 504 17.72 -17.63 8.85
CA ASP A 504 17.86 -18.18 10.20
C ASP A 504 16.72 -17.68 11.09
N TYR A 505 15.96 -18.59 11.69
CA TYR A 505 14.82 -18.27 12.57
C TYR A 505 15.14 -18.52 14.03
N ALA A 506 14.67 -17.62 14.90
CA ALA A 506 14.71 -17.80 16.35
C ALA A 506 13.42 -17.27 16.98
N VAL A 507 12.95 -17.93 18.04
CA VAL A 507 11.84 -17.44 18.87
C VAL A 507 12.36 -17.10 20.27
N ASP A 508 12.11 -15.87 20.75
CA ASP A 508 12.67 -15.31 22.00
C ASP A 508 14.19 -15.47 22.11
N GLY A 509 14.88 -15.29 20.98
CA GLY A 509 16.33 -15.49 20.87
C GLY A 509 16.79 -16.96 20.94
N THR A 510 15.87 -17.94 21.00
CA THR A 510 16.17 -19.37 20.91
C THR A 510 16.03 -19.85 19.47
N SER A 511 17.08 -20.44 18.91
CA SER A 511 17.13 -20.89 17.51
C SER A 511 16.04 -21.92 17.18
N ALA A 512 15.17 -21.60 16.22
CA ALA A 512 14.13 -22.48 15.69
C ALA A 512 14.62 -23.31 14.49
N GLY A 513 15.70 -22.89 13.82
CA GLY A 513 16.28 -23.55 12.65
C GLY A 513 16.45 -22.59 11.48
N SER A 514 16.87 -23.10 10.33
CA SER A 514 17.07 -22.29 9.12
C SER A 514 16.25 -22.86 7.97
N VAL A 515 15.73 -21.98 7.10
CA VAL A 515 15.02 -22.36 5.88
C VAL A 515 15.76 -21.83 4.66
N VAL A 516 16.07 -22.71 3.70
CA VAL A 516 16.65 -22.32 2.42
C VAL A 516 15.54 -22.16 1.39
N VAL A 517 15.46 -20.99 0.77
CA VAL A 517 14.45 -20.67 -0.23
C VAL A 517 15.11 -20.54 -1.60
N GLY A 518 14.49 -21.11 -2.63
CA GLY A 518 14.91 -20.93 -4.02
C GLY A 518 16.32 -21.43 -4.36
N GLY A 519 16.77 -22.51 -3.71
CA GLY A 519 18.04 -23.16 -4.04
C GLY A 519 17.94 -24.06 -5.28
N GLU A 520 19.01 -24.80 -5.61
CA GLU A 520 19.00 -25.82 -6.66
C GLU A 520 18.97 -27.22 -6.03
N ALA A 521 18.36 -28.19 -6.71
CA ALA A 521 18.46 -29.60 -6.34
C ALA A 521 19.92 -30.09 -6.52
N SER A 522 20.40 -30.90 -5.58
CA SER A 522 21.77 -31.41 -5.56
C SER A 522 21.77 -32.84 -5.02
N PHE A 523 22.36 -33.79 -5.73
CA PHE A 523 22.21 -35.20 -5.41
C PHE A 523 23.53 -35.85 -4.99
N ALA A 524 23.48 -36.61 -3.91
CA ALA A 524 24.56 -37.49 -3.47
C ALA A 524 24.14 -38.95 -3.67
N VAL A 525 25.04 -39.76 -4.24
CA VAL A 525 24.84 -41.21 -4.40
C VAL A 525 25.73 -41.95 -3.42
N SER A 526 25.15 -42.84 -2.63
CA SER A 526 25.84 -43.66 -1.63
C SER A 526 25.38 -45.12 -1.67
N ASP A 527 26.06 -45.95 -0.88
CA ASP A 527 25.66 -47.34 -0.59
C ASP A 527 25.41 -48.20 -1.84
N ALA A 528 26.16 -47.93 -2.92
CA ALA A 528 26.10 -48.72 -4.13
C ALA A 528 26.62 -50.15 -3.85
N ALA A 529 25.86 -51.16 -4.28
CA ALA A 529 26.21 -52.56 -4.07
C ALA A 529 25.66 -53.46 -5.18
N VAL A 530 26.44 -54.48 -5.56
CA VAL A 530 26.01 -55.60 -6.40
C VAL A 530 25.50 -56.76 -5.54
N SER A 531 24.47 -57.46 -5.99
CA SER A 531 23.88 -58.61 -5.28
C SER A 531 24.78 -59.84 -5.23
N ASP A 532 25.63 -60.01 -6.25
CA ASP A 532 26.59 -61.11 -6.37
C ASP A 532 27.86 -60.61 -7.07
N THR A 533 29.02 -61.10 -6.63
CA THR A 533 30.34 -60.74 -7.18
C THR A 533 30.93 -61.84 -8.05
N ASP A 534 30.34 -63.04 -8.06
CA ASP A 534 30.83 -64.19 -8.82
C ASP A 534 29.66 -64.81 -9.60
N VAL A 535 29.57 -64.50 -10.90
CA VAL A 535 28.43 -64.92 -11.73
C VAL A 535 28.88 -65.61 -13.01
N ASP A 536 27.96 -66.34 -13.61
CA ASP A 536 28.19 -66.95 -14.92
C ASP A 536 27.70 -66.03 -16.04
N VAL A 537 28.26 -66.18 -17.25
CA VAL A 537 27.78 -65.43 -18.44
C VAL A 537 26.28 -65.64 -18.64
N GLY A 538 25.53 -64.54 -18.72
CA GLY A 538 24.09 -64.53 -18.88
C GLY A 538 23.27 -64.52 -17.59
N ASP A 539 23.90 -64.63 -16.42
CA ASP A 539 23.23 -64.41 -15.14
C ASP A 539 22.95 -62.92 -14.92
N THR A 540 21.81 -62.62 -14.31
CA THR A 540 21.39 -61.25 -13.97
C THR A 540 21.81 -60.93 -12.53
N VAL A 541 22.58 -59.86 -12.36
CA VAL A 541 22.86 -59.25 -11.06
C VAL A 541 21.93 -58.06 -10.81
N THR A 542 21.57 -57.86 -9.55
CA THR A 542 20.86 -56.66 -9.10
C THR A 542 21.88 -55.67 -8.54
N VAL A 543 21.83 -54.42 -8.99
CA VAL A 543 22.66 -53.33 -8.48
C VAL A 543 21.75 -52.29 -7.83
N THR A 544 22.01 -51.97 -6.57
CA THR A 544 21.24 -50.96 -5.82
C THR A 544 22.14 -49.82 -5.40
N ALA A 545 21.61 -48.59 -5.35
CA ALA A 545 22.27 -47.45 -4.74
C ALA A 545 21.24 -46.52 -4.09
N THR A 546 21.66 -45.81 -3.03
CA THR A 546 20.85 -44.78 -2.38
C THR A 546 21.19 -43.42 -2.98
N VAL A 547 20.17 -42.65 -3.33
CA VAL A 547 20.27 -41.29 -3.84
C VAL A 547 19.61 -40.38 -2.82
N GLU A 548 20.31 -39.36 -2.35
CA GLU A 548 19.81 -38.33 -1.44
C GLU A 548 19.83 -36.98 -2.14
N ASN A 549 18.71 -36.25 -2.11
CA ASN A 549 18.69 -34.86 -2.54
C ASN A 549 19.17 -33.96 -1.38
N THR A 550 20.45 -33.64 -1.42
CA THR A 550 21.13 -32.69 -0.54
C THR A 550 20.89 -31.21 -0.89
N GLY A 551 20.15 -30.94 -1.97
CA GLY A 551 19.78 -29.60 -2.41
C GLY A 551 18.52 -29.07 -1.74
N ALA A 552 18.18 -27.83 -2.09
CA ALA A 552 17.13 -27.06 -1.42
C ALA A 552 15.83 -26.90 -2.24
N THR A 553 15.66 -27.68 -3.29
CA THR A 553 14.40 -27.80 -4.03
C THR A 553 14.18 -29.24 -4.41
N ASP A 554 12.95 -29.61 -4.76
CA ASP A 554 12.72 -30.86 -5.47
C ASP A 554 13.50 -30.87 -6.78
N GLY A 555 13.85 -32.08 -7.21
CA GLY A 555 14.50 -32.26 -8.50
C GLY A 555 14.52 -33.71 -8.93
N THR A 556 14.85 -33.90 -10.20
CA THR A 556 15.00 -35.22 -10.81
C THR A 556 16.47 -35.51 -11.04
N TYR A 557 16.94 -36.65 -10.51
CA TYR A 557 18.27 -37.19 -10.74
C TYR A 557 18.20 -38.38 -11.70
N THR A 558 19.03 -38.37 -12.74
CA THR A 558 19.23 -39.52 -13.63
C THR A 558 20.41 -40.35 -13.14
N ALA A 559 20.13 -41.45 -12.44
CA ALA A 559 21.14 -42.39 -12.00
C ALA A 559 21.61 -43.26 -13.18
N GLU A 560 22.92 -43.35 -13.39
CA GLU A 560 23.55 -44.14 -14.46
C GLU A 560 24.22 -45.40 -13.89
N LEU A 561 23.80 -46.58 -14.34
CA LEU A 561 24.57 -47.82 -14.11
C LEU A 561 25.76 -47.84 -15.07
N ARG A 562 26.97 -47.98 -14.53
CA ARG A 562 28.22 -48.04 -15.29
C ARG A 562 28.97 -49.34 -15.07
N VAL A 563 29.41 -49.95 -16.16
CA VAL A 563 30.27 -51.14 -16.19
C VAL A 563 31.56 -50.79 -16.94
N ASP A 564 32.71 -50.93 -16.27
CA ASP A 564 34.03 -50.48 -16.76
C ASP A 564 34.03 -49.02 -17.26
N GLY A 565 33.23 -48.18 -16.60
CA GLY A 565 33.07 -46.75 -16.91
C GLY A 565 32.17 -46.43 -18.11
N SER A 566 31.58 -47.43 -18.78
CA SER A 566 30.57 -47.24 -19.83
C SER A 566 29.17 -47.25 -19.24
N VAL A 567 28.30 -46.32 -19.65
CA VAL A 567 26.89 -46.27 -19.20
C VAL A 567 26.09 -47.35 -19.91
N GLU A 568 25.53 -48.27 -19.14
CA GLU A 568 24.78 -49.43 -19.65
C GLU A 568 23.27 -49.27 -19.47
N ASP A 569 22.83 -48.60 -18.39
CA ASP A 569 21.42 -48.32 -18.12
C ASP A 569 21.25 -47.02 -17.31
N THR A 570 20.05 -46.44 -17.33
CA THR A 570 19.71 -45.19 -16.63
C THR A 570 18.33 -45.26 -15.98
N THR A 571 18.19 -44.80 -14.75
CA THR A 571 16.90 -44.68 -14.04
C THR A 571 16.76 -43.28 -13.47
N GLU A 572 15.61 -42.65 -13.70
CA GLU A 572 15.28 -41.35 -13.11
C GLU A 572 14.57 -41.51 -11.77
N ILE A 573 14.91 -40.66 -10.80
CA ILE A 573 14.23 -40.56 -9.51
C ILE A 573 14.00 -39.08 -9.18
N THR A 574 12.77 -38.74 -8.77
CA THR A 574 12.44 -37.40 -8.27
C THR A 574 12.38 -37.46 -6.76
N LEU A 575 13.11 -36.56 -6.10
CA LEU A 575 13.22 -36.50 -4.65
C LEU A 575 13.01 -35.04 -4.20
N GLY A 576 12.21 -34.84 -3.16
CA GLY A 576 12.12 -33.55 -2.46
C GLY A 576 13.43 -33.20 -1.74
N ALA A 577 13.57 -31.96 -1.27
CA ALA A 577 14.73 -31.54 -0.49
C ALA A 577 14.88 -32.39 0.79
N GLY A 578 16.09 -32.92 1.03
CA GLY A 578 16.39 -33.82 2.16
C GLY A 578 15.82 -35.25 2.03
N GLU A 579 15.10 -35.56 0.96
CA GLU A 579 14.55 -36.90 0.73
C GLU A 579 15.64 -37.86 0.18
N SER A 580 15.56 -39.13 0.59
CA SER A 580 16.41 -40.21 0.07
C SER A 580 15.57 -41.31 -0.56
N GLY A 581 16.01 -41.80 -1.72
CA GLY A 581 15.41 -42.91 -2.43
C GLY A 581 16.43 -43.98 -2.83
N THR A 582 15.98 -45.17 -3.18
CA THR A 582 16.85 -46.25 -3.67
C THR A 582 16.55 -46.53 -5.13
N VAL A 583 17.58 -46.52 -5.98
CA VAL A 583 17.50 -46.96 -7.36
C VAL A 583 17.96 -48.42 -7.48
N THR A 584 17.36 -49.18 -8.39
CA THR A 584 17.66 -50.60 -8.60
C THR A 584 17.78 -50.88 -10.09
N PHE A 585 18.87 -51.52 -10.49
CA PHE A 585 19.14 -51.95 -11.86
C PHE A 585 19.29 -53.47 -11.90
N GLU A 586 18.92 -54.07 -13.05
CA GLU A 586 19.18 -55.46 -13.36
C GLU A 586 20.10 -55.55 -14.58
N TYR A 587 21.25 -56.20 -14.46
CA TYR A 587 22.24 -56.28 -15.54
C TYR A 587 22.77 -57.71 -15.72
N ALA A 588 22.97 -58.13 -16.98
CA ALA A 588 23.52 -59.43 -17.31
C ALA A 588 24.76 -59.30 -18.18
N PHE A 589 25.85 -59.93 -17.77
CA PHE A 589 27.14 -59.86 -18.46
C PHE A 589 27.16 -60.82 -19.66
N ALA A 590 27.57 -60.31 -20.82
CA ALA A 590 27.56 -61.07 -22.09
C ALA A 590 28.84 -61.89 -22.33
N ASP A 591 29.94 -61.51 -21.68
CA ASP A 591 31.26 -62.11 -21.86
C ASP A 591 31.91 -62.38 -20.49
N THR A 592 32.87 -63.31 -20.46
CA THR A 592 33.67 -63.57 -19.25
C THR A 592 34.67 -62.45 -19.02
N GLY A 593 34.90 -62.09 -17.77
CA GLY A 593 35.83 -61.03 -17.42
C GLY A 593 35.72 -60.58 -15.97
N THR A 594 36.51 -59.58 -15.61
CA THR A 594 36.40 -58.89 -14.32
C THR A 594 35.95 -57.47 -14.64
N TYR A 595 34.82 -57.07 -14.08
CA TYR A 595 34.15 -55.82 -14.41
C TYR A 595 34.00 -54.94 -13.17
N ASP A 596 34.37 -53.67 -13.29
CA ASP A 596 34.10 -52.68 -12.25
C ASP A 596 32.69 -52.10 -12.43
N VAL A 597 31.86 -52.19 -11.39
CA VAL A 597 30.46 -51.75 -11.43
C VAL A 597 30.28 -50.51 -10.53
N SER A 598 29.54 -49.52 -11.01
CA SER A 598 29.24 -48.29 -10.28
C SER A 598 27.87 -47.72 -10.65
N VAL A 599 27.30 -46.91 -9.76
CA VAL A 599 26.11 -46.09 -10.02
C VAL A 599 26.50 -44.63 -9.86
N GLY A 600 26.46 -43.87 -10.96
CA GLY A 600 27.06 -42.53 -11.00
C GLY A 600 28.56 -42.61 -10.65
N ASP A 601 28.96 -41.87 -9.62
CA ASP A 601 30.34 -41.89 -9.08
C ASP A 601 30.55 -42.89 -7.92
N ALA A 602 29.48 -43.54 -7.43
CA ALA A 602 29.55 -44.48 -6.32
C ALA A 602 29.92 -45.90 -6.80
N SER A 603 31.02 -46.45 -6.29
CA SER A 603 31.46 -47.81 -6.64
C SER A 603 30.58 -48.86 -5.96
N ALA A 604 30.07 -49.81 -6.76
CA ALA A 604 29.24 -50.93 -6.31
C ALA A 604 30.05 -52.22 -6.06
N GLY A 605 31.34 -52.22 -6.41
CA GLY A 605 32.26 -53.36 -6.33
C GLY A 605 32.72 -53.88 -7.70
N THR A 606 33.44 -54.99 -7.68
CA THR A 606 33.95 -55.67 -8.88
C THR A 606 33.27 -57.03 -9.01
N VAL A 607 32.82 -57.39 -10.20
CA VAL A 607 32.16 -58.68 -10.51
C VAL A 607 33.06 -59.53 -11.39
N GLU A 608 33.34 -60.77 -10.97
CA GLU A 608 34.03 -61.79 -11.75
C GLU A 608 32.99 -62.65 -12.50
N VAL A 609 33.08 -62.66 -13.83
CA VAL A 609 32.16 -63.38 -14.71
C VAL A 609 32.89 -64.56 -15.34
N SER A 610 32.43 -65.77 -15.02
CA SER A 610 32.97 -67.04 -15.54
C SER A 610 32.12 -67.58 -16.68
N GLU A 611 32.70 -68.47 -17.51
CA GLU A 611 31.89 -69.18 -18.50
C GLU A 611 30.81 -69.95 -17.76
N ALA A 612 29.55 -69.81 -18.18
CA ALA A 612 28.43 -70.54 -17.62
C ALA A 612 28.84 -71.99 -17.42
N GLY A 613 28.88 -72.41 -16.15
CA GLY A 613 29.41 -73.68 -15.71
C GLY A 613 28.80 -74.79 -16.56
N GLY A 614 29.51 -75.12 -17.64
CA GLY A 614 29.17 -76.22 -18.51
C GLY A 614 29.48 -77.43 -17.67
N ASP A 615 28.49 -77.85 -16.87
CA ASP A 615 28.54 -79.09 -16.11
C ASP A 615 28.94 -80.14 -17.13
N GLY A 616 30.22 -80.51 -17.05
CA GLY A 616 30.89 -81.18 -18.13
C GLY A 616 30.16 -82.47 -18.33
N ILE A 617 29.46 -82.63 -19.45
CA ILE A 617 28.96 -83.95 -19.85
C ILE A 617 30.24 -84.79 -20.02
N PRO A 618 30.50 -85.78 -19.15
CA PRO A 618 31.72 -86.55 -19.24
C PRO A 618 31.55 -87.47 -20.44
N GLY A 619 32.27 -87.13 -21.51
CA GLY A 619 32.58 -88.06 -22.58
C GLY A 619 31.87 -87.82 -23.89
N PHE A 620 32.38 -86.87 -24.69
CA PHE A 620 32.65 -87.12 -26.11
C PHE A 620 33.90 -86.32 -26.53
N GLY A 621 34.87 -87.02 -27.13
CA GLY A 621 36.20 -86.51 -27.49
C GLY A 621 36.24 -85.67 -28.78
N PRO A 622 37.41 -85.09 -29.11
CA PRO A 622 37.53 -83.98 -30.04
C PRO A 622 37.63 -84.46 -31.50
N LEU A 623 36.62 -84.18 -32.33
CA LEU A 623 36.73 -84.25 -33.79
C LEU A 623 35.77 -83.26 -34.49
N ALA A 624 36.36 -82.20 -35.09
CA ALA A 624 35.92 -81.41 -36.27
C ALA A 624 34.52 -80.74 -36.23
N ALA A 625 34.31 -79.45 -36.59
CA ALA A 625 34.80 -78.67 -37.74
C ALA A 625 34.65 -77.15 -37.43
N LEU A 626 35.58 -76.23 -37.72
CA LEU A 626 36.00 -75.64 -39.01
C LEU A 626 34.87 -74.95 -39.83
N VAL A 627 35.01 -73.62 -40.03
CA VAL A 627 34.45 -72.72 -41.09
C VAL A 627 33.01 -72.21 -40.82
N ALA A 628 32.55 -70.95 -41.00
CA ALA A 628 32.92 -69.68 -41.65
C ALA A 628 32.05 -68.55 -41.01
N MET A 629 32.48 -67.30 -40.79
CA MET A 629 32.64 -66.18 -41.74
C MET A 629 31.51 -66.03 -42.78
N ALA A 630 30.39 -65.34 -42.48
CA ALA A 630 29.61 -64.51 -43.43
C ALA A 630 28.36 -63.85 -42.80
N ALA A 631 28.08 -62.62 -43.27
CA ALA A 631 26.87 -61.79 -43.11
C ALA A 631 26.81 -60.96 -41.81
N THR A 632 26.89 -59.62 -41.82
CA THR A 632 26.23 -58.69 -42.75
C THR A 632 27.01 -57.39 -42.93
N LEU A 633 27.33 -57.09 -44.20
CA LEU A 633 27.59 -55.75 -44.72
C LEU A 633 26.37 -55.35 -45.56
N ALA A 634 25.98 -54.08 -45.52
CA ALA A 634 25.01 -53.38 -46.37
C ALA A 634 23.54 -53.34 -45.89
N VAL A 635 23.15 -52.22 -45.25
CA VAL A 635 22.24 -51.22 -45.85
C VAL A 635 22.61 -49.82 -45.29
N ALA A 636 23.48 -49.10 -46.00
CA ALA A 636 23.58 -47.65 -45.87
C ALA A 636 23.79 -47.05 -47.26
N ARG A 637 22.71 -47.01 -48.05
CA ARG A 637 22.58 -46.03 -49.14
C ARG A 637 21.13 -45.86 -49.60
N ARG A 638 20.74 -44.57 -49.61
CA ARG A 638 19.45 -43.94 -49.99
C ARG A 638 18.53 -43.71 -48.79
N ARG A 639 18.07 -42.49 -48.51
CA ARG A 639 18.07 -41.23 -49.29
C ARG A 639 17.74 -40.09 -48.32
N ALA A 640 18.35 -38.94 -48.55
CA ALA A 640 17.85 -37.66 -48.10
C ALA A 640 16.44 -37.40 -48.65
N ASN A 641 15.54 -36.96 -47.78
CA ASN A 641 14.83 -35.70 -47.87
C ASN A 641 14.28 -35.34 -46.50
#